data_AF-A0A1H9ADQ7-F1
#
_entry.id   AF-A0A1H9ADQ7-F1
#
_cell.length_a   1.000
_cell.length_b   1.000
_cell.length_c   1.000
_cell.angle_alpha   90.00
_cell.angle_beta   90.00
_cell.angle_gamma   90.00
#
_symmetry.space_group_name_H-M   'P 1'
#
loop_
_entity.id
_entity.type
_entity.pdbx_description
1 polymer ?
#
loop_
_entity_poly.entity_id
_entity_poly.type
_entity_poly.pdbx_seq_one_letter_code
_entity_poly.pdbx_strand_id
1 'polypeptide(L)'
;MFEKKRILKKACALVFATTMVISNFNGISFNANNVYADDVVYEENDVYGYDREYDNEYTEASGSDDMTEVDMEEVPDELKIDTVEDYYESVPEEESVYEDVDRLPKEVDNSKSIYFPEISSQGSTPSCTAWAQVYYQFTYTFNKKNNIRTNSSNTFAPLFNFNFCNRGSESMGSTANGIYDNLCGLGALTTRNYKNTTDLLKWELSEELLNEASNNRVSSYQFIGSDIGEEGHYITSNDDEDLDVLKTALANGEILCATTYSRAWARNQIKANDEFSGNRKYKDEYIIKSLFDTAGSHRVTIVGYDDDIWCDVNENGEVDAGEMGAFKIANSWGKYAPLHNKGFLWVAYDALNLESQVKDVIGSRARALTYITRIEAETKDNDSDIKLAFTLNTKYRYRGGVVVCIYDESDEMIGARNLPFFCTDISGNTISYDGDDNVVDGTFSIDLDRAFPDITSEDLSRYKITARVYDTKKDGVDTLFKGMKVVDYNTNKVYEFSDFAPVSFDGNSRTYTLNNTPIENKIKIYYSGFDTSYIHYCPEFGSFTPGNGYLMERAYGNYNYTHVYTIDLNESGYANVCFNDGHGNWDSRNGYNYKFYPGTYGLKNGKISIISEAENIMPDSTNNITIYYIGFDNPNIHYQVGNGNWTDVPGIPMESTSEMQGFSHVYTIELGDSNCANVCFNDGHGNWDSRYGQNYYFEKGCYTYSNGTITKIN
;
A
#
# COMPACT_ATOMS: atom_id res chain seq x y z
N MET A 1 -24.50 -1.66 27.78
CA MET A 1 -23.20 -1.51 28.46
C MET A 1 -22.16 -2.32 27.70
N PHE A 2 -22.42 -3.61 27.46
CA PHE A 2 -21.70 -4.50 26.55
C PHE A 2 -21.37 -3.90 25.17
N GLU A 3 -22.36 -3.38 24.44
CA GLU A 3 -22.13 -2.83 23.10
C GLU A 3 -21.19 -1.60 23.08
N LYS A 4 -21.20 -0.77 24.12
CA LYS A 4 -20.26 0.36 24.25
C LYS A 4 -18.83 -0.10 24.57
N LYS A 5 -18.67 -1.11 25.42
CA LYS A 5 -17.36 -1.72 25.70
C LYS A 5 -16.80 -2.43 24.46
N ARG A 6 -17.64 -3.12 23.69
CA ARG A 6 -17.25 -3.76 22.42
C ARG A 6 -16.73 -2.76 21.40
N ILE A 7 -17.43 -1.63 21.23
CA ILE A 7 -16.98 -0.52 20.36
C ILE A 7 -15.65 0.05 20.87
N LEU A 8 -15.48 0.20 22.18
CA LEU A 8 -14.25 0.72 22.79
C LEU A 8 -13.06 -0.25 22.57
N LYS A 9 -13.22 -1.55 22.82
CA LYS A 9 -12.16 -2.57 22.58
C LYS A 9 -11.76 -2.60 21.09
N LYS A 10 -12.73 -2.51 20.17
CA LYS A 10 -12.46 -2.44 18.72
C LYS A 10 -11.76 -1.16 18.30
N ALA A 11 -12.20 -0.02 18.82
CA ALA A 11 -11.56 1.27 18.56
C ALA A 11 -10.14 1.31 19.13
N CYS A 12 -9.91 0.81 20.34
CA CYS A 12 -8.58 0.71 20.94
C CYS A 12 -7.66 -0.22 20.15
N ALA A 13 -8.15 -1.36 19.64
CA ALA A 13 -7.34 -2.27 18.81
C ALA A 13 -6.93 -1.64 17.48
N LEU A 14 -7.85 -0.90 16.83
CA LEU A 14 -7.55 -0.16 15.60
C LEU A 14 -6.58 1.00 15.87
N VAL A 15 -6.78 1.72 16.98
CA VAL A 15 -5.88 2.81 17.40
C VAL A 15 -4.51 2.24 17.76
N PHE A 16 -4.40 1.15 18.51
CA PHE A 16 -3.12 0.54 18.89
C PHE A 16 -2.32 0.08 17.67
N ALA A 17 -2.97 -0.61 16.73
CA ALA A 17 -2.38 -1.01 15.46
C ALA A 17 -1.92 0.18 14.59
N THR A 18 -2.47 1.37 14.81
CA THR A 18 -2.11 2.61 14.07
C THR A 18 -1.22 3.58 14.84
N THR A 19 -1.10 3.43 16.18
CA THR A 19 -0.36 4.33 17.09
C THR A 19 0.98 3.77 17.57
N MET A 20 1.24 2.47 17.49
CA MET A 20 2.58 1.93 17.74
C MET A 20 3.65 2.39 16.72
N VAL A 21 3.22 3.05 15.63
CA VAL A 21 4.11 3.80 14.72
C VAL A 21 4.68 5.07 15.40
N ILE A 22 4.09 5.52 16.51
CA ILE A 22 4.48 6.72 17.26
C ILE A 22 5.51 6.40 18.37
N SER A 23 5.49 5.19 18.95
CA SER A 23 6.24 4.89 20.18
C SER A 23 7.73 4.58 20.01
N ASN A 24 8.25 4.40 18.79
CA ASN A 24 9.70 4.36 18.54
C ASN A 24 10.33 5.76 18.33
N PHE A 25 9.59 6.83 18.60
CA PHE A 25 10.12 8.21 18.62
C PHE A 25 9.76 8.92 19.93
N ASN A 26 10.13 8.33 21.07
CA ASN A 26 10.19 9.04 22.34
C ASN A 26 11.27 10.12 22.29
N GLY A 27 10.92 11.26 21.70
CA GLY A 27 11.77 12.43 21.57
C GLY A 27 11.10 13.68 20.98
N ILE A 28 9.88 13.62 20.45
CA ILE A 28 9.21 14.80 19.89
C ILE A 28 7.80 14.93 20.46
N SER A 29 7.68 15.79 21.47
CA SER A 29 6.39 16.36 21.85
C SER A 29 5.79 17.09 20.63
N PHE A 30 4.61 16.67 20.19
CA PHE A 30 3.82 17.40 19.20
C PHE A 30 3.40 18.73 19.82
N ASN A 31 4.09 19.79 19.44
CA ASN A 31 3.65 21.16 19.67
C ASN A 31 3.66 21.87 18.32
N ALA A 32 2.49 22.36 17.91
CA ALA A 32 2.18 22.86 16.57
C ALA A 32 2.88 24.18 16.18
N ASN A 33 4.09 24.47 16.68
CA ASN A 33 4.72 25.77 16.50
C ASN A 33 6.26 25.78 16.39
N ASN A 34 6.95 24.68 16.08
CA ASN A 34 8.39 24.76 15.75
C ASN A 34 8.78 23.88 14.56
N VAL A 35 8.77 24.51 13.39
CA VAL A 35 9.62 24.18 12.24
C VAL A 35 11.05 24.54 12.65
N TYR A 36 11.96 23.58 12.79
CA TYR A 36 13.37 23.66 12.36
C TYR A 36 13.93 22.23 12.33
N ALA A 37 14.54 21.88 11.20
CA ALA A 37 15.46 20.76 11.09
C ALA A 37 16.60 20.96 12.10
N ASP A 38 17.00 19.92 12.82
CA ASP A 38 18.39 19.68 13.22
C ASP A 38 18.55 18.24 13.75
N ASP A 39 19.54 17.55 13.17
CA ASP A 39 20.33 16.40 13.64
C ASP A 39 19.64 15.24 14.38
N VAL A 40 19.30 14.19 13.63
CA VAL A 40 19.26 12.81 14.16
C VAL A 40 20.61 12.14 13.84
N VAL A 41 21.50 12.12 14.84
CA VAL A 41 22.70 11.28 14.84
C VAL A 41 22.27 9.86 15.13
N TYR A 42 22.47 8.95 14.17
CA TYR A 42 22.36 7.51 14.40
C TYR A 42 23.64 7.04 15.09
N GLU A 43 23.53 6.53 16.32
CA GLU A 43 24.65 5.77 16.91
C GLU A 43 24.77 4.44 16.15
N GLU A 44 25.96 4.18 15.60
CA GLU A 44 26.37 2.87 15.09
C GLU A 44 26.35 1.87 16.25
N ASN A 45 25.40 0.94 16.26
CA ASN A 45 25.50 -0.24 17.12
C ASN A 45 26.30 -1.33 16.39
N ASP A 46 27.33 -1.80 17.08
CA ASP A 46 28.36 -2.71 16.60
C ASP A 46 27.83 -3.98 15.92
N VAL A 47 28.35 -4.21 14.71
CA VAL A 47 28.22 -5.46 13.97
C VAL A 47 29.06 -6.53 14.66
N TYR A 48 28.43 -7.40 15.45
CA TYR A 48 29.06 -8.65 15.87
C TYR A 48 28.99 -9.67 14.73
N GLY A 49 30.07 -9.74 13.96
CA GLY A 49 30.31 -10.84 13.02
C GLY A 49 30.50 -12.16 13.76
N TYR A 50 29.76 -13.18 13.35
CA TYR A 50 30.09 -14.57 13.67
C TYR A 50 30.18 -15.36 12.36
N ASP A 51 31.38 -15.84 12.05
CA ASP A 51 31.64 -16.83 11.03
C ASP A 51 30.81 -18.10 11.33
N ARG A 52 30.05 -18.59 10.34
CA ARG A 52 29.54 -19.97 10.34
C ARG A 52 30.23 -20.76 9.24
N GLU A 53 30.95 -21.80 9.66
CA GLU A 53 31.31 -22.92 8.80
C GLU A 53 30.03 -23.60 8.30
N TYR A 54 30.00 -23.85 6.99
CA TYR A 54 28.94 -24.58 6.30
C TYR A 54 28.98 -26.06 6.70
N ASP A 55 27.94 -26.54 7.36
CA ASP A 55 27.61 -27.97 7.37
C ASP A 55 26.17 -28.20 6.87
N ASN A 56 26.05 -29.12 5.91
CA ASN A 56 24.83 -29.47 5.20
C ASN A 56 23.94 -30.38 6.08
N GLU A 57 23.14 -29.81 6.97
CA GLU A 57 21.98 -30.47 7.59
C GLU A 57 20.76 -29.54 7.57
N TYR A 58 19.57 -30.10 7.41
CA TYR A 58 18.29 -29.38 7.33
C TYR A 58 18.18 -28.30 8.41
N THR A 59 18.31 -27.02 8.02
CA THR A 59 18.43 -25.91 8.96
C THR A 59 17.08 -25.49 9.52
N GLU A 60 16.90 -25.67 10.83
CA GLU A 60 15.82 -25.06 11.62
C GLU A 60 15.95 -23.52 11.54
N ALA A 61 15.03 -22.88 10.83
CA ALA A 61 15.00 -21.42 10.74
C ALA A 61 14.31 -20.82 11.97
N SER A 62 15.08 -20.63 13.05
CA SER A 62 14.70 -19.69 14.11
C SER A 62 15.22 -18.30 13.74
N GLY A 63 14.52 -17.23 14.14
CA GLY A 63 15.06 -15.88 14.07
C GLY A 63 16.36 -15.76 14.89
N SER A 64 17.11 -14.68 14.69
CA SER A 64 18.07 -14.19 15.68
C SER A 64 17.38 -14.07 17.06
N ASP A 65 18.13 -14.19 18.16
CA ASP A 65 17.65 -14.27 19.56
C ASP A 65 16.88 -13.02 20.08
N ASP A 66 16.30 -12.22 19.19
CA ASP A 66 15.71 -10.93 19.47
C ASP A 66 14.38 -10.76 18.72
N MET A 67 13.42 -11.67 19.01
CA MET A 67 12.04 -11.19 19.06
C MET A 67 11.95 -10.40 20.35
N THR A 68 11.91 -9.08 20.26
CA THR A 68 11.60 -8.23 21.40
C THR A 68 10.25 -8.68 21.93
N GLU A 69 10.25 -9.42 23.05
CA GLU A 69 9.04 -9.73 23.79
C GLU A 69 8.37 -8.40 24.15
N VAL A 70 7.09 -8.28 23.82
CA VAL A 70 6.30 -7.09 24.14
C VAL A 70 6.07 -7.13 25.64
N ASP A 71 6.47 -6.16 26.43
CA ASP A 71 6.11 -6.23 27.86
C ASP A 71 4.58 -6.24 28.00
N MET A 72 3.99 -7.33 28.51
CA MET A 72 2.53 -7.45 28.68
C MET A 72 2.01 -6.43 29.71
N GLU A 73 2.86 -5.91 30.59
CA GLU A 73 2.53 -4.79 31.46
C GLU A 73 2.34 -3.48 30.67
N GLU A 74 2.99 -3.34 29.51
CA GLU A 74 2.86 -2.17 28.63
C GLU A 74 1.70 -2.28 27.63
N VAL A 75 1.11 -3.47 27.47
CA VAL A 75 -0.09 -3.67 26.63
C VAL A 75 -1.32 -3.10 27.34
N PRO A 76 -2.10 -2.20 26.70
CA PRO A 76 -3.35 -1.69 27.26
C PRO A 76 -4.34 -2.80 27.60
N ASP A 77 -4.99 -2.69 28.75
CA ASP A 77 -5.94 -3.70 29.24
C ASP A 77 -7.14 -3.89 28.29
N GLU A 78 -7.49 -2.89 27.48
CA GLU A 78 -8.54 -3.01 26.47
C GLU A 78 -8.22 -4.02 25.34
N LEU A 79 -6.93 -4.38 25.19
CA LEU A 79 -6.46 -5.38 24.23
C LEU A 79 -6.28 -6.76 24.83
N LYS A 80 -6.41 -6.89 26.15
CA LYS A 80 -6.29 -8.16 26.87
C LYS A 80 -7.65 -8.83 27.02
N ILE A 81 -7.63 -10.16 26.94
CA ILE A 81 -8.80 -11.04 27.07
C ILE A 81 -8.37 -12.18 27.99
N ASP A 82 -8.51 -11.99 29.29
CA ASP A 82 -8.04 -12.96 30.28
C ASP A 82 -9.18 -13.82 30.82
N THR A 83 -10.43 -13.39 30.65
CA THR A 83 -11.63 -14.13 31.09
C THR A 83 -12.53 -14.52 29.92
N VAL A 84 -13.37 -15.53 30.14
CA VAL A 84 -14.45 -15.91 29.20
C VAL A 84 -15.46 -14.78 29.02
N GLU A 85 -15.72 -13.99 30.06
CA GLU A 85 -16.56 -12.79 29.95
C GLU A 85 -15.92 -11.78 28.99
N ASP A 86 -14.62 -11.48 29.14
CA ASP A 86 -13.90 -10.58 28.24
C ASP A 86 -13.93 -11.03 26.80
N TYR A 87 -13.86 -12.35 26.58
CA TYR A 87 -13.93 -12.94 25.24
C TYR A 87 -15.29 -12.62 24.61
N TYR A 88 -16.40 -12.88 25.31
CA TYR A 88 -17.74 -12.58 24.81
C TYR A 88 -18.04 -11.08 24.74
N GLU A 89 -17.37 -10.23 25.52
CA GLU A 89 -17.41 -8.77 25.32
C GLU A 89 -16.70 -8.32 24.03
N SER A 90 -15.75 -9.11 23.52
CA SER A 90 -14.92 -8.78 22.35
C SER A 90 -15.50 -9.23 21.01
N VAL A 91 -16.28 -10.33 20.99
CA VAL A 91 -16.77 -10.96 19.74
C VAL A 91 -18.23 -10.57 19.40
N PRO A 92 -18.68 -10.75 18.15
CA PRO A 92 -20.09 -10.60 17.79
C PRO A 92 -20.98 -11.67 18.47
N GLU A 93 -22.22 -11.33 18.84
CA GLU A 93 -23.18 -12.27 19.47
C GLU A 93 -23.49 -13.49 18.59
N GLU A 94 -23.38 -13.38 17.26
CA GLU A 94 -23.62 -14.50 16.35
C GLU A 94 -22.51 -15.57 16.39
N GLU A 95 -21.35 -15.24 16.99
CA GLU A 95 -20.20 -16.13 17.15
C GLU A 95 -20.17 -16.80 18.55
N SER A 96 -21.12 -16.50 19.46
CA SER A 96 -21.17 -17.03 20.84
C SER A 96 -21.93 -18.35 20.97
N VAL A 97 -21.32 -19.45 20.51
CA VAL A 97 -21.97 -20.78 20.55
C VAL A 97 -21.83 -21.46 21.92
N TYR A 98 -20.74 -21.21 22.65
CA TYR A 98 -20.41 -21.89 23.91
C TYR A 98 -20.32 -20.94 25.12
N GLU A 99 -21.37 -20.20 25.43
CA GLU A 99 -21.40 -19.28 26.59
C GLU A 99 -21.34 -19.98 27.96
N ASP A 100 -21.61 -21.29 28.00
CA ASP A 100 -21.58 -22.14 29.20
C ASP A 100 -20.31 -23.00 29.20
N VAL A 101 -19.30 -22.61 29.99
CA VAL A 101 -17.98 -23.28 30.06
C VAL A 101 -18.08 -24.75 30.46
N ASP A 102 -19.09 -25.12 31.27
CA ASP A 102 -19.37 -26.51 31.67
C ASP A 102 -19.74 -27.40 30.47
N ARG A 103 -19.93 -26.83 29.27
CA ARG A 103 -20.29 -27.52 28.03
C ARG A 103 -19.20 -27.48 26.97
N LEU A 104 -18.00 -27.00 27.29
CA LEU A 104 -16.90 -27.06 26.34
C LEU A 104 -16.62 -28.53 25.95
N PRO A 105 -16.40 -28.81 24.66
CA PRO A 105 -16.03 -30.15 24.23
C PRO A 105 -14.67 -30.54 24.85
N LYS A 106 -14.49 -31.81 25.19
CA LYS A 106 -13.21 -32.31 25.74
C LYS A 106 -12.08 -32.37 24.70
N GLU A 107 -12.41 -32.30 23.41
CA GLU A 107 -11.43 -32.17 22.32
C GLU A 107 -11.93 -31.22 21.22
N VAL A 108 -11.01 -30.43 20.67
CA VAL A 108 -11.22 -29.55 19.50
C VAL A 108 -10.05 -29.70 18.54
N ASP A 109 -10.32 -29.77 17.24
CA ASP A 109 -9.28 -29.81 16.20
C ASP A 109 -9.70 -29.01 14.96
N ASN A 110 -9.49 -27.70 15.02
CA ASN A 110 -9.83 -26.76 13.95
C ASN A 110 -8.94 -26.94 12.71
N SER A 111 -7.82 -27.66 12.82
CA SER A 111 -6.99 -28.01 11.65
C SER A 111 -7.68 -28.97 10.67
N LYS A 112 -8.76 -29.64 11.09
CA LYS A 112 -9.60 -30.49 10.23
C LYS A 112 -10.65 -29.70 9.46
N SER A 113 -10.83 -28.42 9.77
CA SER A 113 -11.78 -27.54 9.09
C SER A 113 -11.41 -27.35 7.62
N ILE A 114 -12.43 -27.11 6.79
CA ILE A 114 -12.23 -26.81 5.36
C ILE A 114 -11.56 -25.44 5.12
N TYR A 115 -11.48 -24.62 6.16
CA TYR A 115 -10.86 -23.29 6.16
C TYR A 115 -9.37 -23.34 6.54
N PHE A 116 -8.90 -24.43 7.15
CA PHE A 116 -7.49 -24.53 7.52
C PHE A 116 -6.61 -24.82 6.29
N PRO A 117 -5.54 -24.03 6.05
CA PRO A 117 -4.62 -24.32 4.96
C PRO A 117 -3.80 -25.58 5.24
N GLU A 118 -3.32 -26.24 4.20
CA GLU A 118 -2.42 -27.39 4.38
C GLU A 118 -1.12 -26.97 5.07
N ILE A 119 -0.52 -27.87 5.86
CA ILE A 119 0.79 -27.62 6.46
C ILE A 119 1.81 -27.31 5.35
N SER A 120 2.49 -26.18 5.52
CA SER A 120 3.51 -25.69 4.62
C SER A 120 4.81 -25.37 5.37
N SER A 121 5.81 -24.89 4.65
CA SER A 121 7.17 -24.71 5.16
C SER A 121 7.71 -23.32 4.85
N GLN A 122 8.23 -22.65 5.87
CA GLN A 122 9.05 -21.45 5.75
C GLN A 122 10.44 -21.74 5.16
N GLY A 123 10.83 -23.01 5.05
CA GLY A 123 12.19 -23.37 4.63
C GLY A 123 13.23 -22.79 5.59
N SER A 124 14.34 -22.29 5.05
CA SER A 124 15.46 -21.74 5.82
C SER A 124 15.33 -20.24 6.11
N THR A 125 14.15 -19.63 5.93
CA THR A 125 13.95 -18.18 6.13
C THR A 125 13.48 -17.88 7.56
N PRO A 126 13.91 -16.77 8.19
CA PRO A 126 13.52 -16.41 9.56
C PRO A 126 12.10 -15.80 9.64
N SER A 127 11.14 -16.36 8.91
CA SER A 127 9.80 -15.77 8.71
C SER A 127 8.68 -16.47 9.50
N CYS A 128 9.01 -17.17 10.60
CA CYS A 128 8.02 -17.96 11.37
C CYS A 128 6.78 -17.15 11.78
N THR A 129 6.98 -15.91 12.21
CA THR A 129 5.92 -14.96 12.57
C THR A 129 4.91 -14.77 11.43
N ALA A 130 5.39 -14.48 10.21
CA ALA A 130 4.53 -14.32 9.05
C ALA A 130 3.82 -15.62 8.64
N TRP A 131 4.46 -16.79 8.80
CA TRP A 131 3.79 -18.06 8.52
C TRP A 131 2.68 -18.37 9.54
N ALA A 132 2.92 -18.17 10.83
CA ALA A 132 1.90 -18.37 11.85
C ALA A 132 0.71 -17.42 11.65
N GLN A 133 0.98 -16.13 11.46
CA GLN A 133 -0.05 -15.09 11.45
C GLN A 133 -0.72 -14.90 10.08
N VAL A 134 0.05 -14.84 8.99
CA VAL A 134 -0.49 -14.59 7.64
C VAL A 134 -0.96 -15.91 7.00
N TYR A 135 -0.08 -16.92 6.93
CA TYR A 135 -0.42 -18.17 6.24
C TYR A 135 -1.50 -18.94 6.98
N TYR A 136 -1.33 -19.22 8.27
CA TYR A 136 -2.26 -20.04 9.04
C TYR A 136 -3.44 -19.22 9.56
N GLN A 137 -3.19 -18.30 10.50
CA GLN A 137 -4.25 -17.61 11.23
C GLN A 137 -5.12 -16.74 10.32
N PHE A 138 -4.53 -15.84 9.55
CA PHE A 138 -5.29 -14.93 8.71
C PHE A 138 -6.04 -15.65 7.58
N THR A 139 -5.40 -16.58 6.87
CA THR A 139 -6.09 -17.42 5.87
C THR A 139 -7.29 -18.13 6.50
N TYR A 140 -7.11 -18.80 7.64
CA TYR A 140 -8.19 -19.53 8.29
C TYR A 140 -9.35 -18.60 8.68
N THR A 141 -9.05 -17.50 9.39
CA THR A 141 -10.08 -16.59 9.91
C THR A 141 -10.83 -15.91 8.77
N PHE A 142 -10.11 -15.41 7.75
CA PHE A 142 -10.70 -14.78 6.58
C PHE A 142 -11.57 -15.76 5.78
N ASN A 143 -11.07 -16.97 5.51
CA ASN A 143 -11.82 -17.98 4.77
C ASN A 143 -13.02 -18.52 5.55
N LYS A 144 -12.92 -18.69 6.87
CA LYS A 144 -14.05 -19.05 7.73
C LYS A 144 -15.14 -17.98 7.67
N LYS A 145 -14.77 -16.72 7.88
CA LYS A 145 -15.69 -15.57 7.86
C LYS A 145 -16.43 -15.44 6.52
N ASN A 146 -15.74 -15.72 5.42
CA ASN A 146 -16.33 -15.65 4.07
C ASN A 146 -16.89 -17.00 3.57
N ASN A 147 -16.88 -18.06 4.39
CA ASN A 147 -17.30 -19.41 4.01
C ASN A 147 -16.62 -19.95 2.73
N ILE A 148 -15.31 -19.76 2.63
CA ILE A 148 -14.48 -20.14 1.47
C ILE A 148 -13.63 -21.35 1.82
N ARG A 149 -13.74 -22.46 1.08
CA ARG A 149 -12.80 -23.58 1.25
C ARG A 149 -11.38 -23.17 0.85
N THR A 150 -10.42 -23.44 1.73
CA THR A 150 -9.01 -23.12 1.48
C THR A 150 -8.40 -24.04 0.41
N ASN A 151 -7.53 -23.46 -0.42
CA ASN A 151 -6.73 -24.11 -1.44
C ASN A 151 -5.46 -23.28 -1.70
N SER A 152 -4.52 -23.79 -2.50
CA SER A 152 -3.23 -23.15 -2.74
C SER A 152 -3.27 -21.76 -3.41
N SER A 153 -4.41 -21.37 -3.99
CA SER A 153 -4.57 -20.05 -4.62
C SER A 153 -5.10 -18.97 -3.67
N ASN A 154 -5.88 -19.34 -2.66
CA ASN A 154 -6.55 -18.38 -1.76
C ASN A 154 -5.97 -18.37 -0.34
N THR A 155 -4.82 -19.02 -0.12
CA THR A 155 -3.96 -18.77 1.02
C THR A 155 -3.32 -17.40 0.90
N PHE A 156 -3.06 -16.72 2.02
CA PHE A 156 -2.30 -15.47 2.00
C PHE A 156 -0.79 -15.71 1.98
N ALA A 157 -0.06 -14.88 1.24
CA ALA A 157 1.36 -15.02 0.99
C ALA A 157 2.21 -14.44 2.13
N PRO A 158 2.95 -15.24 2.91
CA PRO A 158 3.64 -14.75 4.12
C PRO A 158 4.73 -13.74 3.82
N LEU A 159 5.47 -13.94 2.72
CA LEU A 159 6.58 -13.07 2.36
C LEU A 159 6.15 -11.66 1.98
N PHE A 160 4.90 -11.47 1.54
CA PHE A 160 4.39 -10.14 1.23
C PHE A 160 4.47 -9.23 2.47
N ASN A 161 3.88 -9.65 3.59
CA ASN A 161 3.92 -8.88 4.84
C ASN A 161 5.31 -8.96 5.51
N PHE A 162 5.96 -10.13 5.49
CA PHE A 162 7.30 -10.31 6.10
C PHE A 162 8.32 -9.31 5.57
N ASN A 163 8.37 -9.07 4.27
CA ASN A 163 9.37 -8.19 3.67
C ASN A 163 9.21 -6.72 4.15
N PHE A 164 8.02 -6.30 4.58
CA PHE A 164 7.83 -4.97 5.20
C PHE A 164 8.28 -4.91 6.66
N CYS A 165 8.45 -6.05 7.32
CA CYS A 165 8.67 -6.16 8.77
C CYS A 165 9.99 -6.85 9.16
N ASN A 166 10.84 -7.22 8.19
CA ASN A 166 12.12 -7.90 8.44
C ASN A 166 13.32 -6.94 8.57
N ARG A 167 13.06 -5.64 8.76
CA ARG A 167 14.09 -4.60 8.87
C ARG A 167 14.98 -4.48 7.63
N GLY A 168 14.58 -5.05 6.48
CA GLY A 168 15.42 -5.14 5.30
C GLY A 168 16.60 -6.10 5.47
N SER A 169 16.47 -7.14 6.30
CA SER A 169 17.50 -8.15 6.55
C SER A 169 17.02 -9.55 6.21
N GLU A 170 17.89 -10.36 5.60
CA GLU A 170 17.62 -11.77 5.31
C GLU A 170 17.85 -12.68 6.52
N SER A 171 18.51 -12.18 7.56
CA SER A 171 18.90 -12.95 8.76
C SER A 171 18.05 -12.64 10.00
N MET A 172 17.21 -11.62 9.94
CA MET A 172 16.37 -11.19 11.06
C MET A 172 14.92 -11.63 10.88
N GLY A 173 14.28 -11.99 12.00
CA GLY A 173 12.85 -12.22 12.03
C GLY A 173 12.05 -10.91 12.09
N SER A 174 10.73 -11.04 12.17
CA SER A 174 9.81 -9.92 12.38
C SER A 174 9.12 -10.02 13.74
N THR A 175 8.80 -8.87 14.33
CA THR A 175 8.00 -8.81 15.56
C THR A 175 6.55 -9.27 15.32
N ALA A 176 5.90 -9.82 16.34
CA ALA A 176 4.51 -10.28 16.24
C ALA A 176 3.54 -9.13 15.97
N ASN A 177 3.74 -7.99 16.62
CA ASN A 177 2.92 -6.79 16.44
C ASN A 177 3.15 -6.19 15.05
N GLY A 178 4.40 -6.11 14.58
CA GLY A 178 4.70 -5.51 13.28
C GLY A 178 3.96 -6.16 12.10
N ILE A 179 3.82 -7.49 12.12
CA ILE A 179 3.04 -8.21 11.09
C ILE A 179 1.54 -7.95 11.24
N TYR A 180 0.99 -7.90 12.45
CA TYR A 180 -0.42 -7.55 12.64
C TYR A 180 -0.73 -6.11 12.24
N ASP A 181 0.12 -5.16 12.61
CA ASP A 181 0.01 -3.75 12.21
C ASP A 181 0.06 -3.63 10.67
N ASN A 182 0.92 -4.41 10.03
CA ASN A 182 0.97 -4.50 8.57
C ASN A 182 -0.32 -5.12 7.98
N LEU A 183 -0.87 -6.18 8.59
CA LEU A 183 -2.15 -6.78 8.17
C LEU A 183 -3.35 -5.85 8.37
N CYS A 184 -3.37 -5.04 9.43
CA CYS A 184 -4.39 -4.02 9.67
C CYS A 184 -4.25 -2.85 8.70
N GLY A 185 -3.02 -2.37 8.52
CA GLY A 185 -2.70 -1.15 7.79
C GLY A 185 -2.58 -1.29 6.27
N LEU A 186 -2.07 -2.41 5.79
CA LEU A 186 -1.89 -2.72 4.36
C LEU A 186 -2.83 -3.83 3.87
N GLY A 187 -3.04 -4.84 4.70
CA GLY A 187 -3.69 -6.10 4.31
C GLY A 187 -2.71 -7.09 3.71
N ALA A 188 -3.21 -8.10 3.01
CA ALA A 188 -2.37 -9.16 2.44
C ALA A 188 -2.80 -9.59 1.03
N LEU A 189 -1.82 -10.05 0.26
CA LEU A 189 -2.04 -10.67 -1.04
C LEU A 189 -2.19 -12.18 -0.91
N THR A 190 -3.05 -12.75 -1.76
CA THR A 190 -3.13 -14.20 -1.91
C THR A 190 -1.88 -14.75 -2.60
N THR A 191 -1.55 -16.03 -2.36
CA THR A 191 -0.47 -16.75 -3.06
C THR A 191 -0.68 -16.80 -4.57
N ARG A 192 -1.93 -16.65 -5.06
CA ARG A 192 -2.19 -16.48 -6.49
C ARG A 192 -1.57 -15.20 -7.04
N ASN A 193 -1.70 -14.09 -6.30
CA ASN A 193 -1.42 -12.75 -6.81
C ASN A 193 -0.05 -12.22 -6.38
N TYR A 194 0.56 -12.75 -5.31
CA TYR A 194 1.95 -12.49 -4.96
C TYR A 194 2.89 -13.56 -5.51
N LYS A 195 3.84 -13.16 -6.35
CA LYS A 195 4.73 -14.10 -7.06
C LYS A 195 6.09 -14.28 -6.40
N ASN A 196 6.50 -13.36 -5.53
CA ASN A 196 7.76 -13.49 -4.81
C ASN A 196 7.65 -14.57 -3.73
N THR A 197 8.51 -15.59 -3.84
CA THR A 197 8.56 -16.73 -2.90
C THR A 197 9.92 -16.91 -2.24
N THR A 198 10.92 -16.08 -2.57
CA THR A 198 12.31 -16.32 -2.16
C THR A 198 13.08 -15.05 -1.80
N ASP A 199 12.75 -13.91 -2.40
CA ASP A 199 13.48 -12.66 -2.17
C ASP A 199 12.93 -12.01 -0.90
N LEU A 200 13.73 -12.01 0.17
CA LEU A 200 13.32 -11.49 1.47
C LEU A 200 13.47 -9.96 1.57
N LEU A 201 14.13 -9.33 0.61
CA LEU A 201 14.42 -7.90 0.66
C LEU A 201 13.51 -7.09 -0.27
N LYS A 202 12.90 -7.70 -1.29
CA LYS A 202 12.10 -6.97 -2.27
C LYS A 202 10.70 -6.59 -1.79
N TRP A 203 10.34 -5.33 -1.95
CA TRP A 203 8.96 -4.83 -1.85
C TRP A 203 8.33 -4.77 -3.24
N GLU A 204 7.36 -5.64 -3.51
CA GLU A 204 6.60 -5.56 -4.78
C GLU A 204 5.49 -4.51 -4.66
N LEU A 205 5.80 -3.29 -5.10
CA LEU A 205 4.94 -2.12 -4.97
C LEU A 205 4.28 -1.77 -6.30
N SER A 206 2.95 -1.84 -6.34
CA SER A 206 2.15 -1.24 -7.39
C SER A 206 0.77 -0.85 -6.84
N GLU A 207 0.13 0.13 -7.48
CA GLU A 207 -1.22 0.54 -7.10
C GLU A 207 -2.20 -0.65 -7.11
N GLU A 208 -2.14 -1.50 -8.15
CA GLU A 208 -2.99 -2.69 -8.31
C GLU A 208 -2.81 -3.70 -7.17
N LEU A 209 -1.56 -4.09 -6.87
CA LEU A 209 -1.27 -5.05 -5.81
C LEU A 209 -1.67 -4.53 -4.43
N LEU A 210 -1.41 -3.25 -4.14
CA LEU A 210 -1.72 -2.69 -2.83
C LEU A 210 -3.22 -2.43 -2.66
N ASN A 211 -3.94 -2.08 -3.74
CA ASN A 211 -5.40 -2.06 -3.73
C ASN A 211 -5.97 -3.45 -3.45
N GLU A 212 -5.46 -4.49 -4.09
CA GLU A 212 -5.90 -5.86 -3.79
C GLU A 212 -5.62 -6.24 -2.33
N ALA A 213 -4.39 -6.00 -1.85
CA ALA A 213 -4.02 -6.27 -0.46
C ALA A 213 -4.99 -5.57 0.50
N SER A 214 -5.35 -4.32 0.22
CA SER A 214 -6.26 -3.53 1.04
C SER A 214 -7.68 -4.10 1.16
N ASN A 215 -8.08 -5.02 0.27
CA ASN A 215 -9.38 -5.70 0.36
C ASN A 215 -9.34 -6.93 1.30
N ASN A 216 -8.16 -7.37 1.72
CA ASN A 216 -7.96 -8.53 2.58
C ASN A 216 -7.19 -8.13 3.84
N ARG A 217 -7.91 -7.73 4.90
CA ARG A 217 -7.31 -7.17 6.12
C ARG A 217 -7.72 -7.89 7.38
N VAL A 218 -6.87 -7.73 8.39
CA VAL A 218 -7.25 -7.91 9.79
C VAL A 218 -7.90 -6.60 10.26
N SER A 219 -9.07 -6.66 10.88
CA SER A 219 -9.71 -5.47 11.45
C SER A 219 -9.12 -5.12 12.83
N SER A 220 -8.76 -6.15 13.60
CA SER A 220 -8.19 -6.01 14.94
C SER A 220 -7.50 -7.29 15.38
N TYR A 221 -6.55 -7.16 16.32
CA TYR A 221 -5.96 -8.27 17.05
C TYR A 221 -5.97 -7.96 18.56
N GLN A 222 -6.05 -9.01 19.38
CA GLN A 222 -6.04 -8.93 20.84
C GLN A 222 -5.16 -10.02 21.44
N PHE A 223 -4.66 -9.78 22.64
CA PHE A 223 -3.94 -10.76 23.45
C PHE A 223 -4.93 -11.50 24.33
N ILE A 224 -4.81 -12.83 24.43
CA ILE A 224 -5.77 -13.68 25.12
C ILE A 224 -5.04 -14.63 26.08
N GLY A 225 -5.50 -14.73 27.32
CA GLY A 225 -4.83 -15.48 28.39
C GLY A 225 -3.42 -14.96 28.67
N SER A 226 -3.31 -13.67 29.01
CA SER A 226 -2.01 -13.02 29.17
C SER A 226 -1.24 -13.48 30.42
N ASP A 227 -1.97 -13.76 31.49
CA ASP A 227 -1.52 -14.21 32.81
C ASP A 227 -1.33 -15.74 32.93
N ILE A 228 -1.80 -16.52 31.95
CA ILE A 228 -1.86 -17.99 32.04
C ILE A 228 -0.51 -18.64 32.36
N GLY A 229 -0.39 -19.31 33.50
CA GLY A 229 0.85 -19.95 33.92
C GLY A 229 1.86 -19.03 34.62
N GLU A 230 1.46 -17.82 35.01
CA GLU A 230 2.20 -16.95 35.93
C GLU A 230 1.83 -17.21 37.40
N GLU A 231 2.51 -16.53 38.33
CA GLU A 231 2.22 -16.64 39.76
C GLU A 231 0.76 -16.22 40.03
N GLY A 232 -0.03 -17.17 40.56
CA GLY A 232 -1.47 -16.98 40.82
C GLY A 232 -2.38 -17.57 39.75
N HIS A 233 -1.84 -17.94 38.58
CA HIS A 233 -2.57 -18.45 37.41
C HIS A 233 -1.96 -19.75 36.88
N TYR A 234 -1.38 -20.56 37.77
CA TYR A 234 -0.76 -21.82 37.38
C TYR A 234 -1.81 -22.88 37.06
N ILE A 235 -1.64 -23.54 35.92
CA ILE A 235 -2.48 -24.65 35.51
C ILE A 235 -2.22 -25.86 36.40
N THR A 236 -3.23 -26.27 37.16
CA THR A 236 -3.18 -27.40 38.10
C THR A 236 -3.85 -28.67 37.58
N SER A 237 -4.70 -28.56 36.55
CA SER A 237 -5.36 -29.71 35.90
C SER A 237 -5.86 -29.37 34.51
N ASN A 238 -6.38 -30.37 33.78
CA ASN A 238 -7.08 -30.14 32.52
C ASN A 238 -8.44 -29.43 32.66
N ASP A 239 -8.99 -29.29 33.88
CA ASP A 239 -10.23 -28.56 34.17
C ASP A 239 -9.96 -27.21 34.87
N ASP A 240 -8.74 -26.68 34.78
CA ASP A 240 -8.35 -25.41 35.38
C ASP A 240 -9.00 -24.21 34.66
N GLU A 241 -9.54 -23.25 35.43
CA GLU A 241 -10.34 -22.12 34.90
C GLU A 241 -9.52 -21.15 34.04
N ASP A 242 -8.20 -21.04 34.29
CA ASP A 242 -7.31 -20.20 33.48
C ASP A 242 -7.20 -20.71 32.01
N LEU A 243 -7.53 -21.98 31.75
CA LEU A 243 -7.59 -22.54 30.40
C LEU A 243 -8.87 -22.16 29.64
N ASP A 244 -9.94 -21.78 30.35
CA ASP A 244 -11.29 -21.70 29.78
C ASP A 244 -11.37 -20.64 28.67
N VAL A 245 -10.66 -19.52 28.81
CA VAL A 245 -10.66 -18.46 27.80
C VAL A 245 -10.07 -18.93 26.46
N LEU A 246 -8.96 -19.67 26.49
CA LEU A 246 -8.32 -20.22 25.30
C LEU A 246 -9.16 -21.35 24.70
N LYS A 247 -9.67 -22.26 25.54
CA LYS A 247 -10.53 -23.36 25.10
C LYS A 247 -11.84 -22.86 24.50
N THR A 248 -12.44 -21.82 25.08
CA THR A 248 -13.65 -21.17 24.56
C THR A 248 -13.42 -20.61 23.16
N ALA A 249 -12.34 -19.85 22.95
CA ALA A 249 -12.01 -19.32 21.62
C ALA A 249 -11.83 -20.45 20.59
N LEU A 250 -11.11 -21.51 20.95
CA LEU A 250 -10.91 -22.67 20.08
C LEU A 250 -12.23 -23.42 19.82
N ALA A 251 -13.10 -23.60 20.81
CA ALA A 251 -14.39 -24.28 20.68
C ALA A 251 -15.39 -23.49 19.82
N ASN A 252 -15.34 -22.15 19.85
CA ASN A 252 -16.04 -21.27 18.90
C ASN A 252 -15.38 -21.26 17.50
N GLY A 253 -14.36 -22.08 17.31
CA GLY A 253 -13.73 -22.36 16.03
C GLY A 253 -12.71 -21.31 15.62
N GLU A 254 -12.12 -20.55 16.54
CA GLU A 254 -10.95 -19.71 16.25
C GLU A 254 -9.67 -20.53 16.22
N ILE A 255 -8.59 -19.94 15.69
CA ILE A 255 -7.23 -20.43 15.90
C ILE A 255 -6.36 -19.28 16.38
N LEU A 256 -5.42 -19.58 17.28
CA LEU A 256 -4.65 -18.57 18.00
C LEU A 256 -3.19 -18.63 17.56
N CYS A 257 -2.45 -17.53 17.60
CA CYS A 257 -0.99 -17.57 17.44
C CYS A 257 -0.30 -17.40 18.78
N ALA A 258 0.85 -18.03 18.98
CA ALA A 258 1.62 -17.95 20.21
C ALA A 258 3.12 -17.90 19.94
N THR A 259 3.87 -17.27 20.84
CA THR A 259 5.33 -17.28 20.88
C THR A 259 5.79 -18.48 21.69
N THR A 260 6.90 -19.07 21.25
CA THR A 260 7.54 -20.20 21.90
C THR A 260 9.04 -20.19 21.58
N TYR A 261 9.80 -21.11 22.16
CA TYR A 261 11.25 -21.19 22.03
C TYR A 261 11.65 -22.56 21.52
N SER A 262 11.81 -22.65 20.20
CA SER A 262 11.84 -23.95 19.52
C SER A 262 13.09 -24.77 19.81
N ARG A 263 14.21 -24.11 20.12
CA ARG A 263 15.44 -24.79 20.56
C ARG A 263 15.34 -25.27 22.00
N ALA A 264 14.48 -24.65 22.81
CA ALA A 264 14.23 -24.98 24.20
C ALA A 264 13.26 -26.15 24.43
N TRP A 265 12.62 -26.67 23.38
CA TRP A 265 11.56 -27.68 23.52
C TRP A 265 12.08 -29.01 24.08
N ALA A 266 11.72 -29.32 25.32
CA ALA A 266 11.84 -30.65 25.90
C ALA A 266 10.65 -31.50 25.47
N ARG A 267 10.92 -32.52 24.65
CA ARG A 267 9.88 -33.33 23.98
C ARG A 267 9.85 -34.76 24.51
N ASN A 268 8.65 -35.26 24.68
CA ASN A 268 8.35 -36.68 24.90
C ASN A 268 7.52 -37.23 23.73
N GLN A 269 7.38 -38.55 23.66
CA GLN A 269 6.33 -39.19 22.86
C GLN A 269 5.16 -39.54 23.76
N ILE A 270 3.94 -39.36 23.25
CA ILE A 270 2.71 -39.77 23.92
C ILE A 270 2.73 -41.30 24.03
N LYS A 271 2.83 -41.79 25.27
CA LYS A 271 2.83 -43.22 25.57
C LYS A 271 1.43 -43.79 25.40
N ALA A 272 1.34 -45.02 24.91
CA ALA A 272 0.07 -45.74 24.85
C ALA A 272 -0.49 -45.94 26.27
N ASN A 273 -1.71 -45.49 26.49
CA ASN A 273 -2.47 -45.78 27.70
C ASN A 273 -3.93 -46.01 27.28
N ASP A 274 -4.47 -47.17 27.63
CA ASP A 274 -5.84 -47.56 27.25
C ASP A 274 -6.92 -46.87 28.11
N GLU A 275 -6.54 -46.19 29.19
CA GLU A 275 -7.44 -45.40 30.02
C GLU A 275 -7.88 -44.12 29.29
N PHE A 276 -6.93 -43.38 28.73
CA PHE A 276 -7.16 -42.07 28.12
C PHE A 276 -7.27 -42.16 26.59
N SER A 277 -8.37 -41.63 26.05
CA SER A 277 -8.66 -41.66 24.61
C SER A 277 -7.66 -40.86 23.77
N GLY A 278 -7.13 -39.76 24.28
CA GLY A 278 -6.06 -39.00 23.65
C GLY A 278 -4.79 -39.84 23.47
N ASN A 279 -4.34 -40.54 24.52
CA ASN A 279 -3.19 -41.44 24.43
C ASN A 279 -3.38 -42.61 23.46
N ARG A 280 -4.60 -43.17 23.36
CA ARG A 280 -4.91 -44.20 22.35
C ARG A 280 -4.85 -43.63 20.93
N LYS A 281 -5.35 -42.41 20.73
CA LYS A 281 -5.51 -41.76 19.42
C LYS A 281 -4.20 -41.23 18.86
N TYR A 282 -3.37 -40.62 19.71
CA TYR A 282 -2.13 -39.92 19.32
C TYR A 282 -0.87 -40.63 19.82
N LYS A 283 -0.96 -41.94 20.08
CA LYS A 283 0.21 -42.76 20.44
C LYS A 283 1.38 -42.48 19.50
N ASP A 284 2.57 -42.34 20.08
CA ASP A 284 3.85 -42.10 19.40
C ASP A 284 4.00 -40.69 18.78
N GLU A 285 2.96 -39.85 18.81
CA GLU A 285 3.06 -38.43 18.48
C GLU A 285 3.88 -37.68 19.55
N TYR A 286 4.57 -36.62 19.13
CA TYR A 286 5.42 -35.79 19.97
C TYR A 286 4.62 -34.74 20.73
N ILE A 287 4.98 -34.56 21.99
CA ILE A 287 4.44 -33.56 22.91
C ILE A 287 5.57 -32.79 23.57
N ILE A 288 5.47 -31.46 23.61
CA ILE A 288 6.35 -30.58 24.36
C ILE A 288 5.86 -30.60 25.81
N LYS A 289 6.70 -31.10 26.72
CA LYS A 289 6.39 -31.18 28.15
C LYS A 289 6.89 -29.98 28.95
N SER A 290 7.96 -29.34 28.47
CA SER A 290 8.53 -28.15 29.10
C SER A 290 9.49 -27.42 28.15
N LEU A 291 9.86 -26.19 28.52
CA LEU A 291 10.98 -25.47 27.93
C LEU A 291 12.08 -25.30 28.99
N PHE A 292 13.32 -25.64 28.63
CA PHE A 292 14.45 -25.52 29.56
C PHE A 292 15.06 -24.11 29.61
N ASP A 293 14.82 -23.27 28.60
CA ASP A 293 15.23 -21.86 28.51
C ASP A 293 14.35 -21.11 27.49
N THR A 294 14.81 -19.94 27.04
CA THR A 294 14.18 -19.10 26.01
C THR A 294 14.99 -19.04 24.70
N ALA A 295 15.72 -20.12 24.36
CA ALA A 295 16.53 -20.15 23.15
C ALA A 295 15.70 -20.44 21.87
N GLY A 296 16.01 -19.72 20.79
CA GLY A 296 15.39 -19.92 19.47
C GLY A 296 13.94 -19.47 19.43
N SER A 297 13.71 -18.17 19.58
CA SER A 297 12.38 -17.58 19.50
C SER A 297 11.65 -17.97 18.20
N HIS A 298 10.39 -18.33 18.34
CA HIS A 298 9.57 -18.91 17.29
C HIS A 298 8.09 -18.57 17.48
N ARG A 299 7.34 -18.51 16.37
CA ARG A 299 5.88 -18.27 16.38
C ARG A 299 5.16 -19.47 15.78
N VAL A 300 4.11 -19.93 16.47
CA VAL A 300 3.31 -21.10 16.09
C VAL A 300 1.81 -20.79 16.17
N THR A 301 0.97 -21.66 15.62
CA THR A 301 -0.49 -21.48 15.64
C THR A 301 -1.16 -22.59 16.46
N ILE A 302 -1.90 -22.25 17.52
CA ILE A 302 -2.74 -23.16 18.29
C ILE A 302 -4.02 -23.44 17.49
N VAL A 303 -4.26 -24.70 17.17
CA VAL A 303 -5.34 -25.16 16.28
C VAL A 303 -6.36 -26.05 16.96
N GLY A 304 -6.23 -26.28 18.26
CA GLY A 304 -7.12 -27.16 19.00
C GLY A 304 -6.52 -27.59 20.34
N TYR A 305 -7.24 -28.47 21.03
CA TYR A 305 -6.84 -29.03 22.31
C TYR A 305 -7.48 -30.40 22.52
N ASP A 306 -6.95 -31.17 23.46
CA ASP A 306 -7.50 -32.45 23.88
C ASP A 306 -7.20 -32.67 25.37
N ASP A 307 -8.25 -32.68 26.18
CA ASP A 307 -8.16 -32.78 27.65
C ASP A 307 -7.79 -34.18 28.13
N ASP A 308 -7.85 -35.18 27.22
CA ASP A 308 -7.67 -36.60 27.53
C ASP A 308 -6.31 -37.13 27.03
N ILE A 309 -5.34 -36.23 26.86
CA ILE A 309 -3.92 -36.58 26.64
C ILE A 309 -3.19 -36.50 27.97
N TRP A 310 -2.70 -37.63 28.46
CA TRP A 310 -1.80 -37.71 29.60
C TRP A 310 -0.33 -37.66 29.15
N CYS A 311 0.43 -36.75 29.75
CA CYS A 311 1.88 -36.64 29.59
C CYS A 311 2.58 -36.78 30.94
N ASP A 312 3.23 -37.92 31.17
CA ASP A 312 4.10 -38.20 32.33
C ASP A 312 5.29 -37.21 32.37
N VAL A 313 5.11 -36.08 33.07
CA VAL A 313 6.04 -34.94 33.13
C VAL A 313 7.19 -35.26 34.07
N ASN A 314 6.89 -35.82 35.24
CA ASN A 314 7.86 -36.16 36.28
C ASN A 314 8.48 -37.56 36.13
N GLU A 315 8.02 -38.35 35.15
CA GLU A 315 8.53 -39.69 34.82
C GLU A 315 8.32 -40.72 35.95
N ASN A 316 7.32 -40.52 36.81
CA ASN A 316 6.97 -41.45 37.89
C ASN A 316 6.06 -42.60 37.41
N GLY A 317 5.43 -42.47 36.24
CA GLY A 317 4.52 -43.47 35.66
C GLY A 317 3.14 -43.55 36.32
N GLU A 318 2.82 -42.61 37.20
CA GLU A 318 1.51 -42.40 37.82
C GLU A 318 0.85 -41.16 37.19
N VAL A 319 -0.47 -41.07 37.23
CA VAL A 319 -1.20 -39.94 36.64
C VAL A 319 -1.40 -38.88 37.70
N ASP A 320 -0.82 -37.69 37.48
CA ASP A 320 -1.09 -36.49 38.26
C ASP A 320 -2.10 -35.57 37.55
N ALA A 321 -2.92 -34.83 38.29
CA ALA A 321 -3.96 -33.96 37.70
C ALA A 321 -3.36 -32.92 36.72
N GLY A 322 -2.21 -32.34 37.07
CA GLY A 322 -1.50 -31.36 36.24
C GLY A 322 -0.85 -31.95 34.97
N GLU A 323 -0.81 -33.28 34.82
CA GLU A 323 -0.25 -33.94 33.65
C GLU A 323 -1.29 -34.18 32.54
N MET A 324 -2.54 -33.82 32.79
CA MET A 324 -3.63 -34.03 31.87
C MET A 324 -3.82 -32.84 30.95
N GLY A 325 -4.06 -33.16 29.67
CA GLY A 325 -4.46 -32.25 28.63
C GLY A 325 -3.31 -31.57 27.89
N ALA A 326 -3.57 -31.25 26.62
CA ALA A 326 -2.60 -30.58 25.78
C ALA A 326 -3.26 -29.72 24.68
N PHE A 327 -2.59 -28.61 24.34
CA PHE A 327 -2.89 -27.83 23.14
C PHE A 327 -2.22 -28.45 21.91
N LYS A 328 -2.91 -28.40 20.78
CA LYS A 328 -2.36 -28.79 19.47
C LYS A 328 -1.87 -27.55 18.73
N ILE A 329 -0.61 -27.55 18.30
CA ILE A 329 -0.02 -26.47 17.51
C ILE A 329 0.30 -26.93 16.09
N ALA A 330 0.11 -26.05 15.11
CA ALA A 330 0.62 -26.16 13.75
C ALA A 330 1.94 -25.39 13.64
N ASN A 331 2.94 -26.03 13.05
CA ASN A 331 4.27 -25.45 12.80
C ASN A 331 4.48 -25.18 11.30
N SER A 332 5.42 -24.30 10.98
CA SER A 332 5.79 -23.86 9.64
C SER A 332 7.07 -24.51 9.11
N TRP A 333 7.40 -25.72 9.55
CA TRP A 333 8.58 -26.45 9.06
C TRP A 333 8.23 -27.54 8.03
N GLY A 334 6.96 -27.64 7.65
CA GLY A 334 6.48 -28.58 6.66
C GLY A 334 6.07 -29.94 7.23
N LYS A 335 5.28 -30.66 6.43
CA LYS A 335 4.66 -31.94 6.82
C LYS A 335 5.65 -33.08 7.07
N TYR A 336 6.86 -32.96 6.55
CA TYR A 336 7.89 -34.00 6.64
C TYR A 336 8.99 -33.66 7.64
N ALA A 337 8.83 -32.57 8.40
CA ALA A 337 9.74 -32.25 9.48
C ALA A 337 9.79 -33.43 10.48
N PRO A 338 10.98 -33.98 10.77
CA PRO A 338 11.11 -35.09 11.71
C PRO A 338 10.69 -34.60 13.10
N LEU A 339 10.07 -35.47 13.90
CA LEU A 339 9.64 -35.13 15.27
C LEU A 339 8.48 -34.11 15.36
N HIS A 340 7.68 -33.94 14.30
CA HIS A 340 6.63 -32.91 14.23
C HIS A 340 5.28 -33.43 13.72
N ASN A 341 4.80 -34.61 14.12
CA ASN A 341 3.43 -35.12 13.88
C ASN A 341 2.76 -34.71 12.54
N LYS A 342 3.50 -34.77 11.42
CA LYS A 342 3.07 -34.28 10.10
C LYS A 342 2.78 -32.78 10.01
N GLY A 343 3.63 -31.94 10.60
CA GLY A 343 3.49 -30.49 10.72
C GLY A 343 2.91 -29.97 12.03
N PHE A 344 2.57 -30.85 12.97
CA PHE A 344 1.92 -30.50 14.23
C PHE A 344 2.75 -30.93 15.44
N LEU A 345 2.44 -30.37 16.59
CA LEU A 345 2.95 -30.81 17.90
C LEU A 345 1.86 -30.67 18.95
N TRP A 346 1.97 -31.44 20.02
CA TRP A 346 1.21 -31.21 21.24
C TRP A 346 2.05 -30.39 22.22
N VAL A 347 1.41 -29.57 23.05
CA VAL A 347 2.01 -28.83 24.16
C VAL A 347 1.19 -29.14 25.40
N ALA A 348 1.79 -29.82 26.38
CA ALA A 348 1.11 -30.17 27.63
C ALA A 348 0.63 -28.89 28.34
N TYR A 349 -0.51 -28.93 29.03
CA TYR A 349 -1.00 -27.73 29.74
C TYR A 349 -0.04 -27.28 30.85
N ASP A 350 0.58 -28.20 31.59
CA ASP A 350 1.66 -27.86 32.54
C ASP A 350 2.86 -27.15 31.88
N ALA A 351 3.04 -27.32 30.57
CA ALA A 351 4.10 -26.63 29.84
C ALA A 351 3.90 -25.11 29.80
N LEU A 352 2.68 -24.62 30.01
CA LEU A 352 2.36 -23.20 30.05
C LEU A 352 2.82 -22.52 31.33
N ASN A 353 3.08 -23.28 32.40
CA ASN A 353 3.45 -22.74 33.68
C ASN A 353 4.93 -22.34 33.76
N LEU A 354 5.20 -21.21 34.42
CA LEU A 354 6.53 -20.82 34.85
C LEU A 354 7.08 -21.78 35.91
N GLU A 355 6.20 -22.37 36.73
CA GLU A 355 6.52 -23.41 37.71
C GLU A 355 5.56 -24.59 37.58
N SER A 356 6.09 -25.82 37.45
CA SER A 356 5.24 -27.00 37.34
C SER A 356 4.40 -27.19 38.60
N GLN A 357 3.13 -27.54 38.43
CA GLN A 357 2.24 -27.94 39.54
C GLN A 357 2.26 -29.46 39.77
N VAL A 358 3.02 -30.20 38.96
CA VAL A 358 3.26 -31.63 39.12
C VAL A 358 4.38 -31.85 40.14
N LYS A 359 4.14 -32.73 41.11
CA LYS A 359 5.10 -33.00 42.18
C LYS A 359 6.39 -33.59 41.63
N ASP A 360 7.50 -33.28 42.31
CA ASP A 360 8.83 -33.84 42.05
C ASP A 360 9.45 -33.44 40.68
N VAL A 361 8.83 -32.48 39.97
CA VAL A 361 9.45 -31.75 38.85
C VAL A 361 10.38 -30.66 39.41
N ILE A 362 11.67 -30.74 39.11
CA ILE A 362 12.70 -29.85 39.66
C ILE A 362 13.44 -29.15 38.52
N GLY A 363 13.57 -27.82 38.62
CA GLY A 363 14.38 -27.00 37.71
C GLY A 363 13.66 -25.74 37.27
N SER A 364 14.42 -24.73 36.88
CA SER A 364 13.89 -23.55 36.20
C SER A 364 13.40 -23.94 34.81
N ARG A 365 12.27 -23.37 34.39
CA ARG A 365 11.66 -23.57 33.08
C ARG A 365 11.15 -22.24 32.52
N ALA A 366 10.85 -22.21 31.23
CA ALA A 366 10.10 -21.12 30.60
C ALA A 366 8.67 -21.58 30.26
N ARG A 367 7.75 -20.61 30.15
CA ARG A 367 6.38 -20.83 29.67
C ARG A 367 6.41 -21.25 28.20
N ALA A 368 5.74 -22.35 27.84
CA ALA A 368 5.83 -22.94 26.50
C ALA A 368 5.14 -22.11 25.41
N LEU A 369 4.04 -21.44 25.77
CA LEU A 369 3.28 -20.56 24.89
C LEU A 369 3.03 -19.25 25.62
N THR A 370 3.49 -18.14 25.04
CA THR A 370 3.29 -16.77 25.53
C THR A 370 2.77 -15.90 24.39
N TYR A 371 2.36 -14.66 24.68
CA TYR A 371 1.88 -13.72 23.66
C TYR A 371 0.79 -14.32 22.78
N ILE A 372 -0.18 -15.00 23.38
CA ILE A 372 -1.22 -15.68 22.62
C ILE A 372 -2.16 -14.62 22.05
N THR A 373 -2.43 -14.68 20.75
CA THR A 373 -3.22 -13.67 20.06
C THR A 373 -4.35 -14.25 19.24
N ARG A 374 -5.50 -13.58 19.29
CA ARG A 374 -6.62 -13.77 18.38
C ARG A 374 -6.73 -12.60 17.40
N ILE A 375 -7.45 -12.80 16.31
CA ILE A 375 -7.70 -11.77 15.29
C ILE A 375 -9.14 -11.78 14.82
N GLU A 376 -9.60 -10.64 14.34
CA GLU A 376 -10.80 -10.52 13.52
C GLU A 376 -10.41 -10.16 12.08
N ALA A 377 -10.96 -10.88 11.11
CA ALA A 377 -10.82 -10.51 9.70
C ALA A 377 -11.87 -9.46 9.33
N GLU A 378 -11.52 -8.52 8.47
CA GLU A 378 -12.44 -7.51 7.97
C GLU A 378 -13.31 -8.07 6.82
N THR A 379 -14.58 -7.70 6.77
CA THR A 379 -15.37 -7.83 5.54
C THR A 379 -15.04 -6.66 4.64
N LYS A 380 -14.94 -6.85 3.33
CA LYS A 380 -14.77 -5.71 2.40
C LYS A 380 -15.82 -4.64 2.71
N ASP A 381 -15.35 -3.51 3.19
CA ASP A 381 -16.16 -2.32 3.40
C ASP A 381 -16.16 -1.52 2.11
N ASN A 382 -17.34 -1.20 1.59
CA ASN A 382 -17.48 -0.41 0.37
C ASN A 382 -17.52 1.10 0.67
N ASP A 383 -17.52 1.52 1.94
CA ASP A 383 -17.44 2.94 2.27
C ASP A 383 -15.98 3.41 2.34
N SER A 384 -15.01 2.51 2.52
CA SER A 384 -13.58 2.80 2.75
C SER A 384 -12.67 2.75 1.51
N ASP A 385 -13.19 2.60 0.28
CA ASP A 385 -12.34 2.41 -0.92
C ASP A 385 -11.76 3.74 -1.49
N ILE A 386 -11.41 4.69 -0.61
CA ILE A 386 -10.75 5.95 -0.99
C ILE A 386 -9.25 5.81 -0.76
N LYS A 387 -8.48 5.75 -1.84
CA LYS A 387 -7.04 5.47 -1.79
C LYS A 387 -6.21 6.70 -2.12
N LEU A 388 -5.17 6.94 -1.33
CA LEU A 388 -4.07 7.81 -1.72
C LEU A 388 -3.00 6.98 -2.43
N ALA A 389 -2.80 7.25 -3.72
CA ALA A 389 -1.76 6.63 -4.51
C ALA A 389 -0.63 7.63 -4.76
N PHE A 390 0.62 7.19 -4.60
CA PHE A 390 1.80 8.03 -4.87
C PHE A 390 3.00 7.20 -5.31
N THR A 391 3.96 7.83 -5.99
CA THR A 391 5.18 7.14 -6.46
C THR A 391 6.44 7.88 -6.00
N LEU A 392 7.32 7.13 -5.34
CA LEU A 392 8.67 7.56 -5.00
C LEU A 392 9.67 6.75 -5.80
N ASN A 393 10.70 7.41 -6.32
CA ASN A 393 11.85 6.80 -6.94
C ASN A 393 13.06 7.09 -6.06
N THR A 394 13.64 6.06 -5.46
CA THR A 394 14.72 6.24 -4.49
C THR A 394 15.68 5.07 -4.52
N LYS A 395 16.93 5.33 -4.15
CA LYS A 395 17.91 4.29 -3.86
C LYS A 395 17.66 3.63 -2.51
N TYR A 396 17.02 4.33 -1.58
CA TYR A 396 16.94 3.91 -0.18
C TYR A 396 15.52 4.10 0.36
N ARG A 397 14.81 2.98 0.52
CA ARG A 397 13.37 2.94 0.80
C ARG A 397 12.92 3.64 2.09
N TYR A 398 13.85 3.89 3.01
CA TYR A 398 13.58 4.52 4.31
C TYR A 398 14.02 5.99 4.40
N ARG A 399 14.54 6.58 3.33
CA ARG A 399 15.02 7.98 3.35
C ARG A 399 13.97 9.00 3.05
N GLY A 400 13.00 8.67 2.20
CA GLY A 400 11.92 9.57 1.83
C GLY A 400 10.55 8.96 2.09
N GLY A 401 9.57 9.84 2.29
CA GLY A 401 8.20 9.46 2.64
C GLY A 401 7.22 10.60 2.41
N VAL A 402 5.96 10.35 2.78
CA VAL A 402 4.87 11.33 2.66
C VAL A 402 4.16 11.46 3.99
N VAL A 403 4.15 12.65 4.59
CA VAL A 403 3.29 12.95 5.75
C VAL A 403 1.98 13.53 5.24
N VAL A 404 0.88 12.83 5.46
CA VAL A 404 -0.47 13.32 5.12
C VAL A 404 -1.11 13.92 6.36
N CYS A 405 -1.69 15.09 6.22
CA CYS A 405 -2.48 15.75 7.26
C CYS A 405 -3.88 16.02 6.74
N ILE A 406 -4.88 15.85 7.62
CA ILE A 406 -6.28 16.15 7.34
C ILE A 406 -6.76 17.23 8.31
N TYR A 407 -7.46 18.21 7.77
CA TYR A 407 -8.03 19.34 8.50
C TYR A 407 -9.53 19.38 8.26
N ASP A 408 -10.29 19.75 9.29
CA ASP A 408 -11.73 19.95 9.18
C ASP A 408 -12.07 21.32 8.53
N GLU A 409 -13.37 21.62 8.42
CA GLU A 409 -13.86 22.89 7.84
C GLU A 409 -13.45 24.13 8.65
N SER A 410 -13.03 23.97 9.91
CA SER A 410 -12.53 25.03 10.78
C SER A 410 -11.01 25.24 10.64
N ASP A 411 -10.35 24.50 9.74
CA ASP A 411 -8.90 24.43 9.57
C ASP A 411 -8.17 23.84 10.81
N GLU A 412 -8.89 23.10 11.65
CA GLU A 412 -8.31 22.34 12.76
C GLU A 412 -7.76 21.00 12.24
N MET A 413 -6.52 20.68 12.60
CA MET A 413 -5.90 19.41 12.20
C MET A 413 -6.49 18.28 13.03
N ILE A 414 -7.28 17.42 12.41
CA ILE A 414 -7.92 16.27 13.07
C ILE A 414 -7.09 14.99 12.94
N GLY A 415 -6.09 14.96 12.04
CA GLY A 415 -5.19 13.83 11.92
C GLY A 415 -3.93 14.13 11.11
N ALA A 416 -2.85 13.40 11.43
CA ALA A 416 -1.62 13.35 10.64
C ALA A 416 -1.04 11.93 10.65
N ARG A 417 -0.49 11.48 9.53
CA ARG A 417 0.11 10.15 9.35
C ARG A 417 1.33 10.20 8.45
N ASN A 418 2.37 9.45 8.79
CA ASN A 418 3.55 9.27 7.94
C ASN A 418 3.41 8.02 7.09
N LEU A 419 3.65 8.11 5.78
CA LEU A 419 3.44 7.05 4.81
C LEU A 419 4.77 6.57 4.18
N PRO A 420 4.95 5.25 4.02
CA PRO A 420 4.01 4.19 4.44
C PRO A 420 4.03 3.95 5.98
N PHE A 421 2.87 3.99 6.66
CA PHE A 421 2.79 3.79 8.12
C PHE A 421 2.87 2.31 8.54
N PHE A 422 2.69 1.38 7.60
CA PHE A 422 2.65 -0.06 7.86
C PHE A 422 4.04 -0.72 7.93
N CYS A 423 5.11 0.07 8.05
CA CYS A 423 6.47 -0.41 8.24
C CYS A 423 6.93 -0.07 9.65
N THR A 424 6.86 -1.04 10.56
CA THR A 424 7.09 -0.85 12.01
C THR A 424 8.55 -1.05 12.41
N ASP A 425 9.32 -1.75 11.57
CA ASP A 425 10.65 -2.26 11.86
C ASP A 425 11.64 -1.65 10.85
N ILE A 426 12.00 -0.37 11.05
CA ILE A 426 12.91 0.36 10.15
C ILE A 426 14.33 0.26 10.68
N SER A 427 15.20 -0.47 9.99
CA SER A 427 16.66 -0.37 10.19
C SER A 427 17.30 0.35 9.00
N GLY A 428 18.41 1.05 9.24
CA GLY A 428 19.07 1.99 8.31
C GLY A 428 19.71 1.36 7.07
N ASN A 429 19.02 0.44 6.41
CA ASN A 429 19.55 -0.31 5.30
C ASN A 429 19.57 0.54 4.04
N THR A 430 20.71 0.50 3.36
CA THR A 430 21.00 1.14 2.09
C THR A 430 20.43 0.32 0.93
N ILE A 431 19.15 -0.03 0.99
CA ILE A 431 18.46 -0.82 -0.04
C ILE A 431 17.20 -0.10 -0.55
N SER A 432 16.97 -0.22 -1.84
CA SER A 432 15.83 0.32 -2.59
C SER A 432 14.65 -0.65 -2.52
N TYR A 433 13.47 -0.28 -3.04
CA TYR A 433 12.30 -1.15 -3.01
C TYR A 433 12.50 -2.51 -3.71
N ASP A 434 13.46 -2.64 -4.64
CA ASP A 434 13.71 -3.92 -5.33
C ASP A 434 14.53 -4.93 -4.52
N GLY A 435 15.00 -4.57 -3.33
CA GLY A 435 15.87 -5.43 -2.51
C GLY A 435 17.37 -5.15 -2.66
N ASP A 436 17.76 -4.27 -3.58
CA ASP A 436 19.15 -4.00 -3.96
C ASP A 436 19.46 -2.49 -3.90
N ASP A 437 20.64 -2.07 -4.35
CA ASP A 437 21.11 -0.68 -4.31
C ASP A 437 20.74 0.14 -5.58
N ASN A 438 19.77 -0.34 -6.35
CA ASN A 438 19.28 0.33 -7.57
C ASN A 438 18.40 1.53 -7.25
N VAL A 439 18.23 2.43 -8.23
CA VAL A 439 17.25 3.53 -8.12
C VAL A 439 15.96 3.08 -8.83
N VAL A 440 14.94 2.73 -8.04
CA VAL A 440 13.71 2.13 -8.58
C VAL A 440 12.45 2.83 -8.08
N ASP A 441 11.37 2.63 -8.83
CA ASP A 441 10.05 3.16 -8.47
C ASP A 441 9.38 2.25 -7.43
N GLY A 442 8.80 2.87 -6.41
CA GLY A 442 7.81 2.28 -5.53
C GLY A 442 6.51 3.06 -5.65
N THR A 443 5.48 2.43 -6.21
CA THR A 443 4.13 2.99 -6.28
C THR A 443 3.30 2.44 -5.13
N PHE A 444 2.94 3.33 -4.22
CA PHE A 444 2.12 3.04 -3.05
C PHE A 444 0.66 3.33 -3.36
N SER A 445 -0.24 2.55 -2.76
CA SER A 445 -1.67 2.85 -2.67
C SER A 445 -2.13 2.52 -1.26
N ILE A 446 -2.70 3.52 -0.58
CA ILE A 446 -3.01 3.44 0.84
C ILE A 446 -4.45 3.86 1.03
N ASP A 447 -5.18 3.03 1.74
CA ASP A 447 -6.54 3.32 2.15
C ASP A 447 -6.56 4.47 3.16
N LEU A 448 -7.21 5.58 2.77
CA LEU A 448 -7.26 6.78 3.58
C LEU A 448 -8.07 6.60 4.86
N ASP A 449 -9.07 5.72 4.87
CA ASP A 449 -9.83 5.41 6.08
C ASP A 449 -8.94 4.79 7.17
N ARG A 450 -7.90 4.05 6.78
CA ARG A 450 -6.92 3.51 7.73
C ARG A 450 -5.98 4.56 8.29
N ALA A 451 -5.69 5.60 7.52
CA ALA A 451 -4.91 6.73 7.99
C ALA A 451 -5.78 7.67 8.84
N PHE A 452 -7.04 7.85 8.45
CA PHE A 452 -8.00 8.81 8.98
C PHE A 452 -9.41 8.19 8.99
N PRO A 453 -9.82 7.56 10.11
CA PRO A 453 -11.11 6.89 10.21
C PRO A 453 -12.29 7.82 9.91
N ASP A 454 -13.38 7.23 9.41
CA ASP A 454 -14.67 7.87 9.12
C ASP A 454 -14.69 8.78 7.88
N ILE A 455 -13.67 8.72 7.02
CA ILE A 455 -13.67 9.44 5.74
C ILE A 455 -14.61 8.75 4.74
N THR A 456 -15.56 9.51 4.18
CA THR A 456 -16.52 8.98 3.20
C THR A 456 -16.47 9.75 1.87
N SER A 457 -17.00 9.15 0.80
CA SER A 457 -17.09 9.79 -0.52
C SER A 457 -17.92 11.08 -0.50
N GLU A 458 -18.89 11.20 0.43
CA GLU A 458 -19.73 12.40 0.59
C GLU A 458 -18.99 13.54 1.31
N ASP A 459 -18.15 13.19 2.27
CA ASP A 459 -17.48 14.15 3.15
C ASP A 459 -16.05 14.49 2.70
N LEU A 460 -15.45 13.72 1.78
CA LEU A 460 -14.08 13.94 1.27
C LEU A 460 -13.85 15.40 0.83
N SER A 461 -14.86 16.02 0.21
CA SER A 461 -14.77 17.42 -0.27
C SER A 461 -14.76 18.47 0.84
N ARG A 462 -15.17 18.12 2.07
CA ARG A 462 -15.21 19.01 3.25
C ARG A 462 -13.85 19.12 3.93
N TYR A 463 -13.04 18.07 3.82
CA TYR A 463 -11.73 18.04 4.44
C TYR A 463 -10.69 18.74 3.58
N LYS A 464 -9.80 19.51 4.22
CA LYS A 464 -8.56 19.94 3.58
C LYS A 464 -7.51 18.87 3.84
N ILE A 465 -7.00 18.27 2.77
CA ILE A 465 -5.94 17.26 2.85
C ILE A 465 -4.65 17.86 2.34
N THR A 466 -3.57 17.75 3.12
CA THR A 466 -2.23 18.15 2.70
C THR A 466 -1.28 16.97 2.77
N ALA A 467 -0.24 17.00 1.96
CA ALA A 467 0.76 15.95 1.89
C ALA A 467 2.15 16.56 1.77
N ARG A 468 2.98 16.37 2.80
CA ARG A 468 4.38 16.79 2.85
C ARG A 468 5.26 15.64 2.41
N VAL A 469 5.82 15.75 1.21
CA VAL A 469 6.83 14.82 0.70
C VAL A 469 8.20 15.28 1.18
N TYR A 470 9.03 14.35 1.63
CA TYR A 470 10.33 14.67 2.21
C TYR A 470 11.40 13.65 1.85
N ASP A 471 12.65 14.11 1.93
CA ASP A 471 13.85 13.29 2.13
C ASP A 471 14.51 13.71 3.45
N THR A 472 14.95 12.73 4.24
CA THR A 472 15.47 12.93 5.59
C THR A 472 16.94 13.36 5.64
N LYS A 473 17.75 13.10 4.60
CA LYS A 473 19.21 13.28 4.67
C LYS A 473 19.70 14.10 3.49
N LYS A 474 20.53 15.10 3.78
CA LYS A 474 21.22 15.89 2.76
C LYS A 474 22.58 15.28 2.46
N ASP A 475 22.63 14.30 1.56
CA ASP A 475 23.84 13.56 1.22
C ASP A 475 24.04 13.34 -0.29
N GLY A 476 23.22 13.99 -1.12
CA GLY A 476 23.32 13.92 -2.58
C GLY A 476 22.71 12.65 -3.18
N VAL A 477 21.93 11.90 -2.40
CA VAL A 477 21.12 10.78 -2.90
C VAL A 477 19.65 11.19 -2.85
N ASP A 478 19.15 11.62 -4.01
CA ASP A 478 17.79 12.15 -4.13
C ASP A 478 16.70 11.07 -3.96
N THR A 479 15.61 11.45 -3.31
CA THR A 479 14.30 10.82 -3.48
C THR A 479 13.48 11.63 -4.49
N LEU A 480 13.18 11.05 -5.64
CA LEU A 480 12.36 11.67 -6.69
C LEU A 480 10.88 11.34 -6.47
N PHE A 481 10.07 12.36 -6.23
CA PHE A 481 8.62 12.27 -6.16
C PHE A 481 8.02 12.39 -7.55
N LYS A 482 7.28 11.36 -8.00
CA LYS A 482 6.77 11.25 -9.37
C LYS A 482 5.30 11.59 -9.53
N GLY A 483 4.52 11.60 -8.45
CA GLY A 483 3.11 11.92 -8.50
C GLY A 483 2.34 11.41 -7.30
N MET A 484 1.15 11.99 -7.10
CA MET A 484 0.22 11.60 -6.06
C MET A 484 -1.21 12.02 -6.43
N LYS A 485 -2.17 11.17 -6.10
CA LYS A 485 -3.60 11.37 -6.35
C LYS A 485 -4.40 10.69 -5.25
N VAL A 486 -5.61 11.18 -5.00
CA VAL A 486 -6.63 10.43 -4.27
C VAL A 486 -7.61 9.86 -5.28
N VAL A 487 -7.88 8.56 -5.19
CA VAL A 487 -8.87 7.86 -6.01
C VAL A 487 -9.97 7.37 -5.09
N ASP A 488 -11.18 7.87 -5.30
CA ASP A 488 -12.39 7.36 -4.66
C ASP A 488 -12.96 6.27 -5.58
N TYR A 489 -12.69 5.01 -5.26
CA TYR A 489 -13.18 3.86 -6.05
C TYR A 489 -14.68 3.61 -5.84
N ASN A 490 -15.31 4.21 -4.83
CA ASN A 490 -16.76 4.10 -4.61
C ASN A 490 -17.52 4.95 -5.64
N THR A 491 -16.96 6.11 -6.02
CA THR A 491 -17.59 7.04 -6.97
C THR A 491 -16.84 7.18 -8.29
N ASN A 492 -15.73 6.46 -8.46
CA ASN A 492 -14.80 6.56 -9.60
C ASN A 492 -14.28 7.98 -9.85
N LYS A 493 -14.10 8.75 -8.77
CA LYS A 493 -13.57 10.12 -8.83
C LYS A 493 -12.08 10.12 -8.53
N VAL A 494 -11.35 10.98 -9.24
CA VAL A 494 -9.92 11.21 -9.00
C VAL A 494 -9.71 12.65 -8.59
N TYR A 495 -8.91 12.85 -7.55
CA TYR A 495 -8.55 14.15 -7.00
C TYR A 495 -7.03 14.30 -7.07
N GLU A 496 -6.57 15.44 -7.59
CA GLU A 496 -5.15 15.73 -7.74
C GLU A 496 -4.66 16.75 -6.71
N PHE A 497 -3.38 16.72 -6.41
CA PHE A 497 -2.74 17.73 -5.56
C PHE A 497 -2.29 18.95 -6.38
N SER A 498 -2.40 20.15 -5.79
CA SER A 498 -2.09 21.43 -6.43
C SER A 498 -0.60 21.58 -6.79
N ASP A 499 -0.33 22.35 -7.86
CA ASP A 499 1.03 22.76 -8.27
C ASP A 499 2.05 21.62 -8.42
N PHE A 500 1.57 20.46 -8.87
CA PHE A 500 2.39 19.26 -8.99
C PHE A 500 3.30 19.30 -10.23
N ALA A 501 4.58 18.98 -10.00
CA ALA A 501 5.53 18.53 -11.01
C ALA A 501 6.46 17.51 -10.34
N PRO A 502 7.07 16.57 -11.09
CA PRO A 502 8.09 15.69 -10.53
C PRO A 502 9.25 16.50 -9.92
N VAL A 503 9.58 16.24 -8.67
CA VAL A 503 10.59 17.00 -7.90
C VAL A 503 11.47 16.04 -7.11
N SER A 504 12.78 16.27 -7.15
CA SER A 504 13.76 15.58 -6.31
C SER A 504 13.92 16.27 -4.96
N PHE A 505 14.07 15.45 -3.91
CA PHE A 505 14.33 15.89 -2.54
C PHE A 505 15.66 15.31 -2.05
N ASP A 506 16.47 16.15 -1.39
CA ASP A 506 17.77 15.81 -0.77
C ASP A 506 17.87 16.56 0.57
N GLY A 507 17.47 15.89 1.66
CA GLY A 507 17.37 16.49 2.99
C GLY A 507 16.41 17.68 3.10
N ASN A 508 15.38 17.73 2.26
CA ASN A 508 14.39 18.80 2.23
C ASN A 508 12.96 18.23 2.05
N SER A 509 11.96 19.11 2.10
CA SER A 509 10.55 18.71 1.97
C SER A 509 9.71 19.79 1.28
N ARG A 510 8.54 19.38 0.76
CA ARG A 510 7.53 20.28 0.19
C ARG A 510 6.14 19.75 0.48
N THR A 511 5.23 20.66 0.82
CA THR A 511 3.81 20.34 1.07
C THR A 511 2.97 20.66 -0.16
N TYR A 512 2.07 19.74 -0.49
CA TYR A 512 1.05 19.88 -1.51
C TYR A 512 -0.33 19.82 -0.86
N THR A 513 -1.34 20.43 -1.47
CA THR A 513 -2.71 20.43 -0.98
C THR A 513 -3.61 19.73 -1.99
N LEU A 514 -4.52 18.86 -1.54
CA LEU A 514 -5.47 18.19 -2.41
C LEU A 514 -6.46 19.22 -2.98
N ASN A 515 -6.73 19.14 -4.27
CA ASN A 515 -7.83 19.87 -4.88
C ASN A 515 -9.12 19.08 -4.62
N ASN A 516 -10.02 19.63 -3.79
CA ASN A 516 -11.27 18.97 -3.40
C ASN A 516 -12.31 18.88 -4.54
N THR A 517 -11.97 19.35 -5.74
CA THR A 517 -12.76 19.15 -6.95
C THR A 517 -12.17 17.96 -7.71
N PRO A 518 -12.94 16.90 -7.96
CA PRO A 518 -12.46 15.79 -8.74
C PRO A 518 -12.20 16.23 -10.18
N ILE A 519 -11.13 15.72 -10.78
CA ILE A 519 -10.90 15.87 -12.21
C ILE A 519 -11.87 14.98 -12.98
N GLU A 520 -12.17 15.35 -14.24
CA GLU A 520 -12.90 14.43 -15.12
C GLU A 520 -12.10 13.13 -15.27
N ASN A 521 -12.74 11.95 -15.20
CA ASN A 521 -12.07 10.65 -15.34
C ASN A 521 -11.66 10.38 -16.79
N LYS A 522 -10.79 11.25 -17.31
CA LYS A 522 -10.36 11.28 -18.70
C LYS A 522 -8.84 11.40 -18.77
N ILE A 523 -8.28 10.80 -19.81
CA ILE A 523 -6.88 10.99 -20.17
C ILE A 523 -6.83 11.88 -21.39
N LYS A 524 -6.26 13.07 -21.27
CA LYS A 524 -6.02 13.96 -22.42
C LYS A 524 -4.55 13.88 -22.81
N ILE A 525 -4.27 13.39 -24.02
CA ILE A 525 -2.90 13.19 -24.49
C ILE A 525 -2.64 14.09 -25.69
N TYR A 526 -1.61 14.93 -25.57
CA TYR A 526 -1.00 15.67 -26.65
C TYR A 526 0.19 14.86 -27.21
N TYR A 527 0.26 14.66 -28.52
CA TYR A 527 1.23 13.77 -29.16
C TYR A 527 1.98 14.42 -30.32
N SER A 528 3.25 14.08 -30.47
CA SER A 528 4.09 14.42 -31.62
C SER A 528 5.05 13.27 -31.95
N GLY A 529 4.70 12.52 -32.99
CA GLY A 529 5.57 11.48 -33.55
C GLY A 529 5.29 11.16 -35.02
N PHE A 530 4.05 11.36 -35.49
CA PHE A 530 3.67 11.16 -36.88
C PHE A 530 2.89 12.36 -37.45
N ASP A 531 2.99 12.58 -38.76
CA ASP A 531 2.23 13.63 -39.48
C ASP A 531 0.71 13.37 -39.44
N THR A 532 0.32 12.10 -39.42
CA THR A 532 -1.04 11.63 -39.13
C THR A 532 -0.93 10.60 -38.03
N SER A 533 -1.52 10.88 -36.87
CA SER A 533 -1.37 10.04 -35.68
C SER A 533 -2.68 9.36 -35.30
N TYR A 534 -2.63 8.06 -35.05
CA TYR A 534 -3.69 7.28 -34.43
C TYR A 534 -3.29 6.90 -33.01
N ILE A 535 -4.27 6.87 -32.11
CA ILE A 535 -4.13 6.39 -30.75
C ILE A 535 -4.87 5.05 -30.61
N HIS A 536 -4.17 4.03 -30.14
CA HIS A 536 -4.70 2.71 -29.88
C HIS A 536 -4.58 2.43 -28.38
N TYR A 537 -5.70 2.16 -27.71
CA TYR A 537 -5.68 2.05 -26.25
C TYR A 537 -6.60 0.94 -25.71
N CYS A 538 -6.30 0.47 -24.50
CA CYS A 538 -7.09 -0.47 -23.73
C CYS A 538 -7.24 0.09 -22.31
N PRO A 539 -8.45 0.51 -21.90
CA PRO A 539 -8.75 0.81 -20.51
C PRO A 539 -8.52 -0.44 -19.63
N GLU A 540 -8.25 -0.25 -18.35
CA GLU A 540 -7.96 -1.31 -17.36
C GLU A 540 -8.92 -2.51 -17.43
N PHE A 541 -10.23 -2.28 -17.51
CA PHE A 541 -11.25 -3.33 -17.62
C PHE A 541 -11.81 -3.49 -19.04
N GLY A 542 -11.09 -2.96 -20.03
CA GLY A 542 -11.53 -2.86 -21.42
C GLY A 542 -10.90 -3.87 -22.36
N SER A 543 -11.21 -3.68 -23.64
CA SER A 543 -10.47 -4.29 -24.75
C SER A 543 -9.79 -3.20 -25.54
N PHE A 544 -8.73 -3.56 -26.28
CA PHE A 544 -8.09 -2.61 -27.18
C PHE A 544 -9.07 -2.06 -28.20
N THR A 545 -8.94 -0.79 -28.52
CA THR A 545 -9.65 -0.14 -29.63
C THR A 545 -9.50 -0.95 -30.93
N PRO A 546 -10.50 -1.01 -31.82
CA PRO A 546 -10.42 -1.84 -33.02
C PRO A 546 -9.38 -1.33 -34.03
N GLY A 547 -8.80 -2.25 -34.81
CA GLY A 547 -7.88 -1.92 -35.91
C GLY A 547 -6.65 -1.13 -35.43
N ASN A 548 -6.37 0.00 -36.10
CA ASN A 548 -5.27 0.91 -35.76
C ASN A 548 -5.62 1.87 -34.61
N GLY A 549 -6.79 1.72 -33.97
CA GLY A 549 -7.30 2.69 -33.00
C GLY A 549 -7.99 3.89 -33.66
N TYR A 550 -8.05 5.01 -32.94
CA TYR A 550 -8.77 6.21 -33.36
C TYR A 550 -7.81 7.28 -33.88
N LEU A 551 -8.24 8.00 -34.92
CA LEU A 551 -7.51 9.14 -35.45
C LEU A 551 -7.45 10.24 -34.39
N MET A 552 -6.25 10.77 -34.13
CA MET A 552 -6.07 11.91 -33.25
C MET A 552 -6.38 13.22 -33.97
N GLU A 553 -6.96 14.17 -33.25
CA GLU A 553 -7.27 15.50 -33.78
C GLU A 553 -6.00 16.35 -33.81
N ARG A 554 -5.97 17.37 -34.68
CA ARG A 554 -4.85 18.33 -34.70
C ARG A 554 -4.90 19.18 -33.43
N ALA A 555 -3.79 19.27 -32.71
CA ALA A 555 -3.71 20.14 -31.55
C ALA A 555 -3.54 21.58 -32.03
N TYR A 556 -4.50 22.45 -31.69
CA TYR A 556 -4.41 23.90 -31.90
C TYR A 556 -4.07 24.58 -30.58
N GLY A 557 -3.05 25.43 -30.55
CA GLY A 557 -2.52 26.06 -29.34
C GLY A 557 -1.13 25.58 -28.95
N ASN A 558 -0.42 26.38 -28.16
CA ASN A 558 1.03 26.38 -28.03
C ASN A 558 1.57 25.39 -26.97
N TYR A 559 1.43 24.08 -27.21
CA TYR A 559 2.00 23.03 -26.32
C TYR A 559 3.21 22.29 -26.94
N ASN A 560 3.74 22.72 -28.10
CA ASN A 560 4.79 22.00 -28.86
C ASN A 560 4.41 20.57 -29.34
N TYR A 561 3.12 20.23 -29.31
CA TYR A 561 2.55 18.98 -29.79
C TYR A 561 1.69 19.18 -31.06
N THR A 562 1.57 18.15 -31.88
CA THR A 562 0.90 18.23 -33.20
C THR A 562 -0.51 17.66 -33.16
N HIS A 563 -0.78 16.73 -32.25
CA HIS A 563 -2.04 16.01 -32.16
C HIS A 563 -2.56 15.96 -30.72
N VAL A 564 -3.87 15.78 -30.55
CA VAL A 564 -4.53 15.61 -29.26
C VAL A 564 -5.64 14.56 -29.33
N TYR A 565 -5.81 13.80 -28.26
CA TYR A 565 -6.96 12.92 -28.08
C TYR A 565 -7.35 12.83 -26.60
N THR A 566 -8.65 12.73 -26.32
CA THR A 566 -9.17 12.52 -24.97
C THR A 566 -9.81 11.15 -24.88
N ILE A 567 -9.29 10.31 -23.99
CA ILE A 567 -9.86 9.01 -23.63
C ILE A 567 -10.81 9.25 -22.45
N ASP A 568 -12.07 8.86 -22.59
CA ASP A 568 -12.96 8.72 -21.45
C ASP A 568 -12.77 7.34 -20.82
N LEU A 569 -12.32 7.29 -19.57
CA LEU A 569 -12.05 6.04 -18.88
C LEU A 569 -13.31 5.41 -18.30
N ASN A 570 -14.42 6.15 -18.22
CA ASN A 570 -15.63 5.74 -17.51
C ASN A 570 -15.32 5.28 -16.08
N GLU A 571 -15.29 3.97 -15.83
CA GLU A 571 -15.00 3.33 -14.53
C GLU A 571 -13.55 2.78 -14.44
N SER A 572 -12.73 2.90 -15.49
CA SER A 572 -11.35 2.38 -15.49
C SER A 572 -10.38 3.34 -14.78
N GLY A 573 -9.37 2.81 -14.07
CA GLY A 573 -8.36 3.61 -13.36
C GLY A 573 -7.17 4.05 -14.22
N TYR A 574 -6.95 3.41 -15.37
CA TYR A 574 -5.90 3.76 -16.34
C TYR A 574 -6.21 3.23 -17.74
N ALA A 575 -5.40 3.64 -18.74
CA ALA A 575 -5.34 2.98 -20.05
C ALA A 575 -3.91 2.65 -20.47
N ASN A 576 -3.73 1.47 -21.06
CA ASN A 576 -2.55 1.14 -21.85
C ASN A 576 -2.73 1.74 -23.25
N VAL A 577 -1.73 2.47 -23.75
CA VAL A 577 -1.82 3.31 -24.96
C VAL A 577 -0.58 3.10 -25.83
N CYS A 578 -0.77 3.01 -27.14
CA CYS A 578 0.29 3.14 -28.15
C CYS A 578 -0.20 3.99 -29.32
N PHE A 579 0.74 4.50 -30.11
CA PHE A 579 0.46 5.39 -31.23
C PHE A 579 0.93 4.76 -32.53
N ASN A 580 0.29 5.11 -33.65
CA ASN A 580 0.72 4.64 -34.97
C ASN A 580 0.36 5.64 -36.08
N ASP A 581 0.94 5.45 -37.26
CA ASP A 581 0.72 6.28 -38.44
C ASP A 581 -0.42 5.81 -39.35
N GLY A 582 -1.16 4.77 -38.95
CA GLY A 582 -2.19 4.12 -39.77
C GLY A 582 -1.63 3.18 -40.86
N HIS A 583 -0.31 3.09 -41.01
CA HIS A 583 0.39 2.33 -42.04
C HIS A 583 1.33 1.24 -41.47
N GLY A 584 1.18 0.92 -40.20
CA GLY A 584 1.89 -0.17 -39.53
C GLY A 584 3.19 0.25 -38.85
N ASN A 585 3.51 1.54 -38.80
CA ASN A 585 4.58 2.05 -37.93
C ASN A 585 3.98 2.40 -36.56
N TRP A 586 4.57 1.84 -35.50
CA TRP A 586 4.09 1.97 -34.14
C TRP A 586 5.10 2.71 -33.26
N ASP A 587 4.61 3.65 -32.48
CA ASP A 587 5.33 4.30 -31.39
C ASP A 587 4.84 3.71 -30.05
N SER A 588 5.77 3.01 -29.40
CA SER A 588 5.57 2.28 -28.16
C SER A 588 6.86 2.38 -27.33
N ARG A 589 6.77 2.21 -26.02
CA ARG A 589 7.89 2.25 -25.07
C ARG A 589 8.79 1.03 -25.22
N ASN A 590 9.57 0.98 -26.29
CA ASN A 590 10.49 -0.12 -26.63
C ASN A 590 9.80 -1.49 -26.71
N GLY A 591 8.63 -1.56 -27.36
CA GLY A 591 7.86 -2.79 -27.52
C GLY A 591 6.80 -3.02 -26.43
N TYR A 592 6.70 -2.13 -25.44
CA TYR A 592 5.61 -2.10 -24.46
C TYR A 592 4.72 -0.87 -24.67
N ASN A 593 3.43 -0.98 -24.34
CA ASN A 593 2.52 0.17 -24.41
C ASN A 593 2.86 1.19 -23.30
N TYR A 594 2.56 2.46 -23.56
CA TYR A 594 2.52 3.50 -22.53
C TYR A 594 1.35 3.23 -21.58
N LYS A 595 1.48 3.62 -20.32
CA LYS A 595 0.39 3.53 -19.34
C LYS A 595 0.10 4.94 -18.83
N PHE A 596 -1.13 5.40 -19.03
CA PHE A 596 -1.59 6.72 -18.61
C PHE A 596 -2.74 6.57 -17.62
N TYR A 597 -2.78 7.46 -16.64
CA TYR A 597 -3.83 7.59 -15.64
C TYR A 597 -4.70 8.80 -15.99
N PRO A 598 -5.83 9.05 -15.30
CA PRO A 598 -6.58 10.30 -15.45
C PRO A 598 -5.65 11.51 -15.32
N GLY A 599 -5.82 12.49 -16.21
CA GLY A 599 -4.95 13.68 -16.27
C GLY A 599 -4.62 14.12 -17.70
N THR A 600 -3.80 15.17 -17.81
CA THR A 600 -3.36 15.72 -19.10
C THR A 600 -1.85 15.54 -19.30
N TYR A 601 -1.47 14.98 -20.45
CA TYR A 601 -0.10 14.59 -20.75
C TYR A 601 0.35 15.07 -22.12
N GLY A 602 1.66 15.27 -22.26
CA GLY A 602 2.36 15.41 -23.53
C GLY A 602 3.27 14.22 -23.79
N LEU A 603 3.33 13.75 -25.04
CA LEU A 603 4.24 12.69 -25.48
C LEU A 603 4.93 13.08 -26.79
N LYS A 604 6.25 13.18 -26.76
CA LYS A 604 7.08 13.49 -27.93
C LYS A 604 8.42 12.78 -27.83
N ASN A 605 8.87 12.17 -28.93
CA ASN A 605 10.12 11.41 -28.98
C ASN A 605 10.21 10.35 -27.86
N GLY A 606 9.11 9.67 -27.57
CA GLY A 606 9.02 8.66 -26.51
C GLY A 606 9.09 9.17 -25.06
N LYS A 607 9.12 10.49 -24.83
CA LYS A 607 9.18 11.10 -23.50
C LYS A 607 7.82 11.67 -23.10
N ILE A 608 7.32 11.26 -21.93
CA ILE A 608 6.08 11.77 -21.33
C ILE A 608 6.37 13.03 -20.50
N SER A 609 5.52 14.05 -20.61
CA SER A 609 5.44 15.22 -19.74
C SER A 609 4.03 15.33 -19.15
N ILE A 610 3.90 15.83 -17.92
CA ILE A 610 2.61 16.19 -17.33
C ILE A 610 2.32 17.65 -17.70
N ILE A 611 1.12 17.91 -18.20
CA ILE A 611 0.64 19.26 -18.53
C ILE A 611 -0.40 19.62 -17.46
N SER A 612 -0.09 20.58 -16.59
CA SER A 612 -1.02 20.97 -15.53
C SER A 612 -2.05 21.98 -16.06
N GLU A 613 -3.24 22.02 -15.46
CA GLU A 613 -4.20 23.12 -15.72
C GLU A 613 -3.67 24.48 -15.23
N ALA A 614 -2.60 24.54 -14.44
CA ALA A 614 -1.91 25.80 -14.13
C ALA A 614 -1.10 26.35 -15.32
N GLU A 615 -0.71 25.52 -16.29
CA GLU A 615 -0.30 26.00 -17.62
C GLU A 615 -1.49 26.57 -18.43
N ASN A 616 -2.74 26.41 -17.97
CA ASN A 616 -3.92 27.10 -18.50
C ASN A 616 -4.17 28.48 -17.86
N ILE A 617 -3.28 29.01 -17.02
CA ILE A 617 -3.39 30.39 -16.52
C ILE A 617 -2.23 31.25 -17.05
N MET A 618 -2.52 31.90 -18.19
CA MET A 618 -1.98 33.14 -18.79
C MET A 618 -1.25 33.00 -20.14
N PRO A 619 -1.38 33.99 -21.04
CA PRO A 619 -2.59 34.58 -21.60
C PRO A 619 -2.80 34.03 -23.03
N ASP A 620 -4.05 34.01 -23.48
CA ASP A 620 -4.51 33.99 -24.87
C ASP A 620 -3.40 34.18 -25.95
N SER A 621 -2.70 33.08 -26.29
CA SER A 621 -1.41 33.08 -27.00
C SER A 621 -1.53 32.98 -28.52
N THR A 622 -2.64 33.43 -29.07
CA THR A 622 -2.60 34.06 -30.39
C THR A 622 -2.74 35.56 -30.19
N ASN A 623 -1.70 36.21 -29.66
CA ASN A 623 -1.56 37.66 -29.77
C ASN A 623 -1.20 37.98 -31.23
N ASN A 624 -2.20 37.86 -32.10
CA ASN A 624 -2.03 38.01 -33.53
C ASN A 624 -3.11 38.89 -34.15
N ILE A 625 -2.84 39.27 -35.39
CA ILE A 625 -3.76 40.02 -36.24
C ILE A 625 -3.99 39.19 -37.48
N THR A 626 -5.21 38.69 -37.67
CA THR A 626 -5.60 38.00 -38.90
C THR A 626 -6.37 38.98 -39.78
N ILE A 627 -5.92 39.16 -41.02
CA ILE A 627 -6.52 40.12 -41.96
C ILE A 627 -6.97 39.39 -43.22
N TYR A 628 -8.28 39.40 -43.47
CA TYR A 628 -8.87 39.02 -44.75
C TYR A 628 -8.89 40.23 -45.68
N TYR A 629 -8.31 40.08 -46.87
CA TYR A 629 -8.05 41.16 -47.81
C TYR A 629 -8.71 40.93 -49.16
N ILE A 630 -9.23 42.02 -49.75
CA ILE A 630 -9.63 42.09 -51.16
C ILE A 630 -9.22 43.45 -51.75
N GLY A 631 -8.54 43.43 -52.90
CA GLY A 631 -8.08 44.62 -53.61
C GLY A 631 -7.19 44.29 -54.81
N PHE A 632 -5.98 43.78 -54.57
CA PHE A 632 -5.09 43.25 -55.59
C PHE A 632 -5.28 41.74 -55.84
N ASP A 633 -4.95 41.29 -57.06
CA ASP A 633 -5.03 39.88 -57.45
C ASP A 633 -3.94 39.01 -56.80
N ASN A 634 -2.75 39.59 -56.55
CA ASN A 634 -1.63 38.93 -55.86
C ASN A 634 -1.00 39.91 -54.84
N PRO A 635 -1.67 40.17 -53.70
CA PRO A 635 -1.24 41.16 -52.73
C PRO A 635 -0.06 40.67 -51.88
N ASN A 636 0.86 41.58 -51.60
CA ASN A 636 1.84 41.46 -50.51
C ASN A 636 1.40 42.33 -49.34
N ILE A 637 1.62 41.84 -48.12
CA ILE A 637 1.47 42.58 -46.87
C ILE A 637 2.84 43.01 -46.35
N HIS A 638 3.03 44.32 -46.19
CA HIS A 638 4.24 44.91 -45.62
C HIS A 638 3.86 45.49 -44.25
N TYR A 639 4.56 45.09 -43.19
CA TYR A 639 4.17 45.47 -41.83
C TYR A 639 5.37 45.64 -40.89
N GLN A 640 5.17 46.41 -39.83
CA GLN A 640 6.02 46.44 -38.63
C GLN A 640 5.17 46.13 -37.41
N VAL A 641 5.65 45.24 -36.53
CA VAL A 641 5.01 44.92 -35.25
C VAL A 641 5.40 45.99 -34.23
N GLY A 642 4.41 46.67 -33.63
CA GLY A 642 4.63 47.83 -32.75
C GLY A 642 5.50 48.90 -33.41
N ASN A 643 6.67 49.15 -32.81
CA ASN A 643 7.72 50.04 -33.30
C ASN A 643 8.98 49.27 -33.77
N GLY A 644 8.84 47.99 -34.09
CA GLY A 644 9.91 47.13 -34.57
C GLY A 644 10.31 47.44 -36.02
N ASN A 645 11.09 46.54 -36.61
CA ASN A 645 11.49 46.65 -38.01
C ASN A 645 10.31 46.33 -38.94
N TRP A 646 10.25 47.02 -40.08
CA TRP A 646 9.40 46.62 -41.19
C TRP A 646 9.89 45.31 -41.81
N THR A 647 8.98 44.54 -42.40
CA THR A 647 9.33 43.46 -43.33
C THR A 647 10.11 44.01 -44.52
N ASP A 648 10.93 43.22 -45.20
CA ASP A 648 11.63 43.71 -46.40
C ASP A 648 10.65 43.98 -47.54
N VAL A 649 10.83 45.07 -48.31
CA VAL A 649 9.99 45.41 -49.48
C VAL A 649 10.19 44.36 -50.59
N PRO A 650 9.14 43.82 -51.24
CA PRO A 650 7.74 44.28 -51.26
C PRO A 650 6.83 43.76 -50.12
N GLY A 651 7.36 43.19 -49.06
CA GLY A 651 6.58 42.55 -48.00
C GLY A 651 6.39 41.06 -48.26
N ILE A 652 5.44 40.47 -47.56
CA ILE A 652 5.19 39.02 -47.58
C ILE A 652 3.96 38.74 -48.46
N PRO A 653 4.01 37.80 -49.42
CA PRO A 653 2.84 37.40 -50.19
C PRO A 653 1.71 36.92 -49.28
N MET A 654 0.47 37.38 -49.50
CA MET A 654 -0.69 36.87 -48.78
C MET A 654 -1.20 35.56 -49.40
N GLU A 655 -1.77 34.68 -48.58
CA GLU A 655 -2.28 33.38 -49.03
C GLU A 655 -3.69 33.52 -49.60
N SER A 656 -4.00 32.82 -50.69
CA SER A 656 -5.37 32.76 -51.22
C SER A 656 -6.29 32.00 -50.26
N THR A 657 -7.49 32.50 -49.99
CA THR A 657 -8.44 31.86 -49.07
C THR A 657 -9.86 31.86 -49.61
N SER A 658 -10.67 30.92 -49.12
CA SER A 658 -12.13 30.92 -49.24
C SER A 658 -12.84 30.93 -47.88
N GLU A 659 -12.10 31.15 -46.79
CA GLU A 659 -12.60 31.09 -45.41
C GLU A 659 -13.58 32.24 -45.09
N MET A 660 -13.36 33.42 -45.66
CA MET A 660 -14.22 34.59 -45.47
C MET A 660 -14.91 34.96 -46.79
N GLN A 661 -16.24 34.82 -46.83
CA GLN A 661 -17.02 35.12 -48.03
C GLN A 661 -16.79 36.58 -48.49
N GLY A 662 -16.36 36.74 -49.75
CA GLY A 662 -16.12 38.06 -50.35
C GLY A 662 -14.69 38.59 -50.20
N PHE A 663 -13.77 37.83 -49.59
CA PHE A 663 -12.35 38.18 -49.48
C PHE A 663 -11.50 37.12 -50.17
N SER A 664 -10.44 37.53 -50.87
CA SER A 664 -9.65 36.64 -51.71
C SER A 664 -8.37 36.15 -51.04
N HIS A 665 -7.83 36.89 -50.06
CA HIS A 665 -6.56 36.58 -49.43
C HIS A 665 -6.59 36.73 -47.90
N VAL A 666 -5.73 36.01 -47.19
CA VAL A 666 -5.56 36.10 -45.73
C VAL A 666 -4.08 36.16 -45.37
N TYR A 667 -3.78 36.85 -44.26
CA TYR A 667 -2.48 36.76 -43.61
C TYR A 667 -2.63 36.97 -42.09
N THR A 668 -1.82 36.25 -41.32
CA THR A 668 -1.78 36.36 -39.86
C THR A 668 -0.43 36.91 -39.41
N ILE A 669 -0.46 38.05 -38.70
CA ILE A 669 0.72 38.69 -38.11
C ILE A 669 0.81 38.26 -36.65
N GLU A 670 1.88 37.55 -36.29
CA GLU A 670 2.22 37.26 -34.90
C GLU A 670 2.83 38.50 -34.23
N LEU A 671 2.23 38.98 -33.13
CA LEU A 671 2.63 40.22 -32.47
C LEU A 671 3.68 40.03 -31.36
N GLY A 672 3.94 38.80 -30.92
CA GLY A 672 4.76 38.56 -29.73
C GLY A 672 4.17 39.28 -28.51
N ASP A 673 4.96 40.13 -27.86
CA ASP A 673 4.53 40.95 -26.71
C ASP A 673 3.87 42.30 -27.11
N SER A 674 3.77 42.61 -28.41
CA SER A 674 3.17 43.87 -28.89
C SER A 674 1.65 43.78 -29.01
N ASN A 675 0.92 44.89 -28.85
CA ASN A 675 -0.54 44.89 -28.99
C ASN A 675 -1.02 45.37 -30.36
N CYS A 676 -0.11 45.72 -31.28
CA CYS A 676 -0.46 46.33 -32.55
C CYS A 676 0.58 46.10 -33.65
N ALA A 677 0.16 46.32 -34.89
CA ALA A 677 1.05 46.41 -36.05
C ALA A 677 0.62 47.56 -36.96
N ASN A 678 1.60 48.15 -37.64
CA ASN A 678 1.36 49.04 -38.76
C ASN A 678 1.51 48.24 -40.06
N VAL A 679 0.58 48.39 -40.99
CA VAL A 679 0.42 47.52 -42.15
C VAL A 679 0.13 48.34 -43.41
N CYS A 680 0.66 47.92 -44.55
CA CYS A 680 0.23 48.38 -45.87
C CYS A 680 0.26 47.22 -46.87
N PHE A 681 -0.50 47.34 -47.94
CA PHE A 681 -0.61 46.31 -48.98
C PHE A 681 -0.04 46.83 -50.29
N ASN A 682 0.50 45.95 -51.13
CA ASN A 682 0.96 46.31 -52.47
C ASN A 682 0.86 45.13 -53.44
N ASP A 683 0.96 45.43 -54.73
CA ASP A 683 0.88 44.44 -55.81
C ASP A 683 2.23 43.85 -56.23
N GLY A 684 3.31 44.12 -55.49
CA GLY A 684 4.68 43.74 -55.85
C GLY A 684 5.31 44.53 -57.01
N HIS A 685 4.56 45.45 -57.64
CA HIS A 685 4.97 46.20 -58.83
C HIS A 685 5.00 47.73 -58.57
N GLY A 686 5.06 48.12 -57.30
CA GLY A 686 5.20 49.52 -56.88
C GLY A 686 3.88 50.26 -56.68
N ASN A 687 2.72 49.61 -56.83
CA ASN A 687 1.44 50.19 -56.44
C ASN A 687 1.12 49.82 -55.00
N TRP A 688 0.89 50.85 -54.18
CA TRP A 688 0.64 50.69 -52.74
C TRP A 688 -0.79 51.05 -52.40
N ASP A 689 -1.46 50.16 -51.68
CA ASP A 689 -2.67 50.44 -50.96
C ASP A 689 -2.31 50.88 -49.54
N SER A 690 -2.45 52.19 -49.31
CA SER A 690 -2.17 52.90 -48.06
C SER A 690 -3.19 54.03 -47.90
N ARG A 691 -3.47 54.48 -46.66
CA ARG A 691 -4.39 55.58 -46.35
C ARG A 691 -3.85 56.92 -46.85
N TYR A 692 -3.91 57.18 -48.15
CA TYR A 692 -3.39 58.41 -48.77
C TYR A 692 -1.91 58.66 -48.42
N GLY A 693 -1.09 57.60 -48.42
CA GLY A 693 0.34 57.66 -48.05
C GLY A 693 0.65 57.38 -46.57
N GLN A 694 -0.34 57.01 -45.76
CA GLN A 694 -0.16 56.56 -44.37
C GLN A 694 -0.44 55.06 -44.21
N ASN A 695 0.27 54.40 -43.30
CA ASN A 695 0.06 52.99 -42.98
C ASN A 695 -1.25 52.75 -42.20
N TYR A 696 -1.82 51.56 -42.34
CA TYR A 696 -2.96 51.10 -41.55
C TYR A 696 -2.50 50.66 -40.17
N TYR A 697 -3.27 50.96 -39.13
CA TYR A 697 -3.01 50.53 -37.77
C TYR A 697 -4.01 49.44 -37.38
N PHE A 698 -3.50 48.32 -36.89
CA PHE A 698 -4.30 47.20 -36.39
C PHE A 698 -3.87 46.86 -34.96
N GLU A 699 -4.85 46.55 -34.12
CA GLU A 699 -4.65 45.95 -32.80
C GLU A 699 -4.92 44.45 -32.89
N LYS A 700 -4.66 43.70 -31.81
CA LYS A 700 -5.00 42.26 -31.73
C LYS A 700 -6.46 42.00 -32.18
N GLY A 701 -6.63 41.00 -33.05
CA GLY A 701 -7.94 40.50 -33.47
C GLY A 701 -8.04 40.14 -34.94
N CYS A 702 -9.24 39.79 -35.37
CA CYS A 702 -9.53 39.41 -36.75
C CYS A 702 -10.20 40.57 -37.49
N TYR A 703 -9.80 40.82 -38.74
CA TYR A 703 -10.24 41.97 -39.51
C TYR A 703 -10.53 41.60 -40.96
N THR A 704 -11.46 42.32 -41.55
CA THR A 704 -11.64 42.39 -43.00
C THR A 704 -11.17 43.74 -43.51
N TYR A 705 -10.49 43.74 -44.66
CA TYR A 705 -10.04 44.93 -45.36
C TYR A 705 -10.56 44.94 -46.80
N SER A 706 -11.23 46.03 -47.18
CA SER A 706 -11.69 46.28 -48.56
C SER A 706 -11.71 47.77 -48.86
N ASN A 707 -11.01 48.20 -49.92
CA ASN A 707 -11.04 49.57 -50.46
C ASN A 707 -10.89 50.68 -49.38
N GLY A 708 -9.83 50.59 -48.56
CA GLY A 708 -9.53 51.55 -47.49
C GLY A 708 -10.33 51.36 -46.19
N THR A 709 -11.31 50.47 -46.17
CA THR A 709 -12.18 50.22 -45.01
C THR A 709 -11.68 49.01 -44.22
N ILE A 710 -11.40 49.21 -42.93
CA ILE A 710 -11.07 48.16 -41.96
C ILE A 710 -12.30 47.88 -41.11
N THR A 711 -12.70 46.63 -41.00
CA THR A 711 -13.77 46.19 -40.09
C THR A 711 -13.25 45.06 -39.22
N LYS A 712 -13.33 45.23 -37.90
CA LYS A 712 -13.01 44.15 -36.95
C LYS A 712 -14.16 43.15 -36.95
N ILE A 713 -13.85 41.86 -37.07
CA ILE A 713 -14.79 40.76 -36.97
C ILE A 713 -14.51 39.99 -35.68
N ASN A 714 -15.57 39.68 -34.95
CA ASN A 714 -15.51 38.97 -33.66
C ASN A 714 -15.55 37.47 -33.85
#